data_AF-A0A1A8U4Z7-F1
#
_entry.id   AF-A0A1A8U4Z7-F1
#
_cell.length_a   1.000
_cell.length_b   1.000
_cell.length_c   1.000
_cell.angle_alpha   90.00
_cell.angle_beta   90.00
_cell.angle_gamma   90.00
#
_symmetry.space_group_name_H-M   'P 1'
#
loop_
_entity.id
_entity.type
_entity.pdbx_description
1 polymer ?
#
loop_
_entity_poly.entity_id
_entity_poly.type
_entity_poly.pdbx_seq_one_letter_code
_entity_poly.pdbx_strand_id
1 'polypeptide(L)'
;MVELEKEVLPLPPRYRFRDLLLGDWQSDDRVQVEFYVNENTFKERLKLFFIKNQRSSLRVRMFNFALKVLSCLLYIVRVLLDNPQEERRDCVGGVNCTKHNSSSSHPWSEFDWKLIIWVDRPLPLWALQVLVAFISFSETMLLVYLSYKGNVWEQVLRVPFILEMISTVPFMITVILPSFRNLFIPVFLNCWLAKHALENMINDLHRAIQRTHSAMFNQVVILISTLVCLMFTCICGIQHLERAGNNLTLFDSLYFCVVTFSTVGFGDVTPQIWPSQLLVVIMIFVALIVLPIQFEQLAFLWMERQKSGGNYSRYRAQTEKHVVLCVSCLKIDLLMDFLNEFFAHPRLQDYYVVILCPAEMDVQVRRVLHVPLWALRVIYLQGSALKDQDLMRAKMDDAEACFILSNRFEVDRIAADHQTILRAWAVKDFAPNCPLYVQILKPENKFHVKFADHVVCEEEFKYAMLALNCVCPGTSTLITLLIHSSRGQTAPQEAFKQRAGAFQALNREGGASSADQWHRTYRRCSANEVHHIRLEESKFFGEYQGKSFTFASFHAHKKFGVCLIGVRRLDTTNILLNPGPCHIMGASDICFYINISKEENSAFVRGQREPSWGGTGGNSRGVPQSIYHGLTRLPVHSIIASMGT
;
A
#
# COMPACT_ATOMS: atom_id res chain seq x y z
N MET A 1 48.70 42.41 5.54
CA MET A 1 47.33 42.42 5.02
C MET A 1 46.62 41.27 5.72
N VAL A 2 46.19 41.56 6.94
CA VAL A 2 45.61 40.66 7.94
C VAL A 2 44.23 41.26 8.22
N GLU A 3 43.26 40.40 8.54
CA GLU A 3 41.84 40.71 8.83
C GLU A 3 40.92 40.85 7.62
N LEU A 4 40.35 39.73 7.18
CA LEU A 4 38.93 39.66 6.78
C LEU A 4 38.38 38.22 6.92
N GLU A 5 38.62 37.60 8.08
CA GLU A 5 37.94 36.38 8.53
C GLU A 5 37.24 36.68 9.85
N LYS A 6 35.92 36.87 9.80
CA LYS A 6 34.90 36.99 10.88
C LYS A 6 33.66 37.64 10.24
N GLU A 7 32.43 37.16 10.24
CA GLU A 7 31.68 36.11 10.94
C GLU A 7 30.50 35.76 10.01
N VAL A 8 30.31 34.49 9.64
CA VAL A 8 29.00 34.02 9.19
C VAL A 8 28.38 33.28 10.36
N LEU A 9 27.39 33.92 10.99
CA LEU A 9 26.61 33.33 12.08
C LEU A 9 25.95 32.03 11.61
N PRO A 10 25.87 30.98 12.46
CA PRO A 10 25.12 29.78 12.12
C PRO A 10 23.63 30.12 11.99
N LEU A 11 23.04 29.77 10.85
CA LEU A 11 21.60 29.85 10.66
C LEU A 11 20.88 28.98 11.71
N PRO A 12 19.85 29.49 12.39
CA PRO A 12 19.09 28.71 13.37
C PRO A 12 18.35 27.54 12.69
N PRO A 13 18.10 26.44 13.42
CA PRO A 13 17.41 25.30 12.85
C PRO A 13 15.92 25.63 12.70
N ARG A 14 15.39 25.31 11.51
CA ARG A 14 13.99 25.36 11.08
C ARG A 14 13.50 26.68 10.49
N TYR A 15 13.71 26.79 9.19
CA TYR A 15 12.66 27.27 8.30
C TYR A 15 12.44 26.22 7.22
N ARG A 16 11.21 25.70 7.14
CA ARG A 16 10.82 24.68 6.18
C ARG A 16 10.64 25.40 4.84
N PHE A 17 11.28 24.93 3.78
CA PHE A 17 11.12 25.48 2.42
C PHE A 17 9.64 25.49 1.96
N ARG A 18 8.82 24.63 2.57
CA ARG A 18 7.36 24.58 2.45
C ARG A 18 6.66 25.88 2.90
N ASP A 19 7.20 26.57 3.90
CA ASP A 19 6.62 27.80 4.47
C ASP A 19 6.99 29.05 3.63
N LEU A 20 7.95 28.92 2.70
CA LEU A 20 8.32 29.95 1.73
C LEU A 20 7.49 29.90 0.44
N LEU A 21 6.94 28.72 0.10
CA LEU A 21 6.12 28.52 -1.10
C LEU A 21 4.61 28.73 -0.85
N LEU A 22 4.16 28.55 0.40
CA LEU A 22 2.83 28.95 0.84
C LEU A 22 2.92 30.42 1.25
N GLY A 23 2.56 31.33 0.35
CA GLY A 23 2.59 32.78 0.58
C GLY A 23 1.61 33.30 1.65
N ASP A 24 1.63 32.75 2.86
CA ASP A 24 0.94 33.29 4.04
C ASP A 24 1.89 34.22 4.81
N TRP A 25 2.24 35.34 4.17
CA TRP A 25 2.71 36.53 4.88
C TRP A 25 1.81 37.69 4.53
N GLN A 26 0.58 37.61 5.03
CA GLN A 26 -0.25 38.79 5.21
C GLN A 26 -0.17 39.18 6.69
N SER A 27 0.46 40.32 6.91
CA SER A 27 0.52 41.06 8.16
C SER A 27 -0.85 41.12 8.85
N ASP A 28 -1.04 40.30 9.88
CA ASP A 28 -2.18 40.35 10.79
C ASP A 28 -2.04 41.58 11.70
N ASP A 29 -2.49 42.72 11.20
CA ASP A 29 -2.70 43.93 12.01
C ASP A 29 -4.01 44.63 11.64
N ARG A 30 -5.01 43.86 11.20
CA ARG A 30 -6.38 44.38 10.94
C ARG A 30 -7.48 43.42 11.41
N VAL A 31 -8.00 43.74 12.60
CA VAL A 31 -9.40 43.55 13.05
C VAL A 31 -9.84 42.10 13.31
N GLN A 32 -9.35 41.52 14.42
CA GLN A 32 -10.08 40.47 15.15
C GLN A 32 -11.14 41.12 16.07
N VAL A 33 -12.32 41.46 15.56
CA VAL A 33 -13.44 41.90 16.43
C VAL A 33 -14.78 41.23 16.12
N GLU A 34 -14.96 40.53 14.99
CA GLU A 34 -16.26 39.89 14.69
C GLU A 34 -16.41 38.43 15.17
N PHE A 35 -15.32 37.73 15.54
CA PHE A 35 -15.39 36.30 15.89
C PHE A 35 -15.95 36.01 17.30
N TYR A 36 -15.89 36.95 18.23
CA TYR A 36 -16.29 36.70 19.64
C TYR A 36 -17.78 36.90 19.92
N VAL A 37 -18.52 37.64 19.10
CA VAL A 37 -19.95 37.93 19.36
C VAL A 37 -20.87 36.78 18.90
N ASN A 38 -20.45 36.01 17.89
CA ASN A 38 -21.28 34.97 17.27
C ASN A 38 -21.30 33.62 18.06
N GLU A 39 -20.20 33.26 18.74
CA GLU A 39 -20.07 31.98 19.46
C GLU A 39 -21.00 31.81 20.67
N ASN A 40 -21.53 32.90 21.23
CA ASN A 40 -22.43 32.85 22.39
C ASN A 40 -23.91 32.69 22.05
N THR A 41 -24.28 32.65 20.77
CA THR A 41 -25.67 32.40 20.39
C THR A 41 -26.03 30.92 20.57
N PHE A 42 -27.25 30.64 21.04
CA PHE A 42 -27.74 29.27 21.24
C PHE A 42 -27.65 28.41 19.97
N LYS A 43 -27.97 29.01 18.81
CA LYS A 43 -27.88 28.37 17.50
C LYS A 43 -26.44 27.98 17.15
N GLU A 44 -25.47 28.85 17.43
CA GLU A 44 -24.06 28.56 17.13
C GLU A 44 -23.47 27.51 18.07
N ARG A 45 -23.83 27.52 19.37
CA ARG A 45 -23.44 26.45 20.30
C ARG A 45 -23.95 25.08 19.88
N LEU A 46 -25.20 24.99 19.42
CA LEU A 46 -25.71 23.75 18.85
C LEU A 46 -25.04 23.38 17.52
N LYS A 47 -24.80 24.36 16.64
CA LYS A 47 -24.09 24.12 15.37
C LYS A 47 -22.65 23.64 15.61
N LEU A 48 -22.00 24.14 16.66
CA LEU A 48 -20.71 23.66 17.13
C LEU A 48 -20.83 22.20 17.58
N PHE A 49 -21.81 21.85 18.40
CA PHE A 49 -21.99 20.49 18.91
C PHE A 49 -22.36 19.45 17.83
N PHE A 50 -23.27 19.78 16.91
CA PHE A 50 -23.80 18.86 15.90
C PHE A 50 -22.98 18.82 14.60
N ILE A 51 -22.36 19.93 14.18
CA ILE A 51 -21.76 20.06 12.84
C ILE A 51 -20.27 20.38 12.89
N LYS A 52 -19.85 21.41 13.63
CA LYS A 52 -18.44 21.87 13.57
C LYS A 52 -17.50 21.00 14.41
N ASN A 53 -17.93 20.50 15.57
CA ASN A 53 -17.09 19.72 16.48
C ASN A 53 -17.04 18.25 16.05
N GLN A 54 -15.86 17.83 15.59
CA GLN A 54 -15.62 16.53 14.96
C GLN A 54 -15.92 15.32 15.89
N ARG A 55 -15.47 15.35 17.15
CA ARG A 55 -15.70 14.23 18.10
C ARG A 55 -17.15 14.13 18.52
N SER A 56 -17.82 15.27 18.65
CA SER A 56 -19.24 15.34 19.03
C SER A 56 -20.14 14.93 17.86
N SER A 57 -19.91 15.49 16.66
CA SER A 57 -20.60 15.14 15.41
C SER A 57 -20.55 13.63 15.16
N LEU A 58 -19.37 13.00 15.28
CA LEU A 58 -19.22 11.56 15.08
C LEU A 58 -20.07 10.75 16.08
N ARG A 59 -20.11 11.14 17.37
CA ARG A 59 -20.91 10.46 18.39
C ARG A 59 -22.41 10.58 18.12
N VAL A 60 -22.87 11.77 17.73
CA VAL A 60 -24.28 12.00 17.37
C VAL A 60 -24.66 11.16 16.15
N ARG A 61 -23.84 11.14 15.09
CA ARG A 61 -24.11 10.31 13.90
C ARG A 61 -24.09 8.81 14.20
N MET A 62 -23.17 8.35 15.05
CA MET A 62 -23.14 6.96 15.53
C MET A 62 -24.41 6.60 16.33
N PHE A 63 -24.87 7.51 17.18
CA PHE A 63 -26.10 7.32 17.94
C PHE A 63 -27.33 7.24 17.02
N ASN A 64 -27.46 8.16 16.06
CA ASN A 64 -28.54 8.14 15.08
C ASN A 64 -28.49 6.86 14.22
N PHE A 65 -27.31 6.46 13.73
CA PHE A 65 -27.12 5.20 13.03
C PHE A 65 -27.61 3.99 13.86
N ALA A 66 -27.22 3.93 15.14
CA ALA A 66 -27.66 2.86 16.04
C ALA A 66 -29.18 2.84 16.24
N LEU A 67 -29.82 4.01 16.38
CA LEU A 67 -31.27 4.12 16.49
C LEU A 67 -31.99 3.63 15.21
N LYS A 68 -31.47 3.97 14.03
CA LYS A 68 -32.04 3.50 12.76
C LYS A 68 -31.90 1.99 12.59
N VAL A 69 -30.73 1.42 12.90
CA VAL A 69 -30.53 -0.04 12.91
C VAL A 69 -31.44 -0.72 13.93
N LEU A 70 -31.58 -0.15 15.13
CA LEU A 70 -32.49 -0.65 16.16
C LEU A 70 -33.93 -0.67 15.67
N SER A 71 -34.39 0.36 14.96
CA SER A 71 -35.75 0.40 14.39
C SER A 71 -35.99 -0.72 13.36
N CYS A 72 -34.99 -1.05 12.54
CA CYS A 72 -35.05 -2.19 11.61
C CYS A 72 -35.04 -3.53 12.36
N LEU A 73 -34.25 -3.66 13.43
CA LEU A 73 -34.23 -4.87 14.25
C LEU A 73 -35.57 -5.10 14.96
N LEU A 74 -36.20 -4.04 15.47
CA LEU A 74 -37.54 -4.11 16.05
C LEU A 74 -38.60 -4.50 15.01
N TYR A 75 -38.41 -4.13 13.73
CA TYR A 75 -39.26 -4.61 12.65
C TYR A 75 -39.10 -6.12 12.45
N ILE A 76 -37.88 -6.65 12.45
CA ILE A 76 -37.63 -8.10 12.33
C ILE A 76 -38.27 -8.85 13.51
N VAL A 77 -38.05 -8.38 14.74
CA VAL A 77 -38.63 -8.98 15.95
C VAL A 77 -40.16 -8.98 15.89
N ARG A 78 -40.77 -7.88 15.42
CA ARG A 78 -42.22 -7.80 15.18
C ARG A 78 -42.66 -8.88 14.20
N VAL A 79 -42.00 -9.01 13.05
CA VAL A 79 -42.39 -10.00 12.03
C VAL A 79 -42.26 -11.43 12.53
N LEU A 80 -41.27 -11.74 13.37
CA LEU A 80 -41.09 -13.07 13.95
C LEU A 80 -42.12 -13.43 15.03
N LEU A 81 -42.64 -12.43 15.74
CA LEU A 81 -43.66 -12.61 16.78
C LEU A 81 -45.09 -12.60 16.23
N ASP A 82 -45.28 -12.06 15.04
CA ASP A 82 -46.57 -11.84 14.41
C ASP A 82 -46.98 -13.06 13.57
N ASN A 83 -47.97 -13.81 14.06
CA ASN A 83 -48.53 -14.98 13.38
C ASN A 83 -49.92 -14.64 12.81
N PRO A 84 -50.07 -14.47 11.48
CA PRO A 84 -51.34 -14.09 10.85
C PRO A 84 -52.44 -15.18 10.94
N GLN A 85 -52.11 -16.37 11.46
CA GLN A 85 -53.09 -17.44 11.67
C GLN A 85 -53.98 -17.23 12.91
N GLU A 86 -53.61 -16.34 13.84
CA GLU A 86 -54.44 -16.03 15.02
C GLU A 86 -55.61 -15.08 14.64
N GLU A 87 -55.37 -14.04 13.83
CA GLU A 87 -56.43 -13.13 13.34
C GLU A 87 -57.49 -13.84 12.48
N ARG A 88 -57.13 -14.92 11.78
CA ARG A 88 -58.09 -15.71 10.98
C ARG A 88 -59.05 -16.52 11.86
N ARG A 89 -58.73 -16.74 13.15
CA ARG A 89 -59.58 -17.47 14.12
C ARG A 89 -60.55 -16.56 14.87
N ASP A 90 -60.30 -15.25 14.94
CA ASP A 90 -61.16 -14.30 15.65
C ASP A 90 -62.46 -13.93 14.89
N CYS A 91 -62.66 -14.46 13.68
CA CYS A 91 -63.97 -14.51 13.02
C CYS A 91 -64.81 -15.76 13.40
N VAL A 92 -64.41 -16.55 14.41
CA VAL A 92 -65.17 -17.71 14.92
C VAL A 92 -65.67 -17.47 16.35
N GLY A 93 -66.04 -16.22 16.65
CA GLY A 93 -66.51 -15.78 17.96
C GLY A 93 -67.91 -15.20 17.94
N GLY A 94 -68.91 -15.98 17.52
CA GLY A 94 -70.32 -15.66 17.74
C GLY A 94 -71.25 -15.97 16.56
N VAL A 95 -72.07 -17.01 16.76
CA VAL A 95 -73.26 -17.46 16.01
C VAL A 95 -73.07 -18.85 15.37
N ASN A 96 -73.97 -19.77 15.77
CA ASN A 96 -74.09 -21.16 15.34
C ASN A 96 -73.95 -21.33 13.82
N CYS A 97 -72.97 -22.13 13.38
CA CYS A 97 -72.96 -22.72 12.06
C CYS A 97 -72.91 -24.24 12.18
N THR A 98 -74.04 -24.87 11.88
CA THR A 98 -74.18 -26.29 11.61
C THR A 98 -73.22 -26.70 10.49
N LYS A 99 -72.56 -27.85 10.67
CA LYS A 99 -71.76 -28.53 9.65
C LYS A 99 -72.53 -28.60 8.32
N HIS A 100 -72.11 -27.81 7.33
CA HIS A 100 -72.41 -28.09 5.93
C HIS A 100 -71.13 -28.44 5.19
N ASN A 101 -71.03 -29.74 4.89
CA ASN A 101 -70.18 -30.29 3.86
C ASN A 101 -70.72 -29.79 2.51
N SER A 102 -69.97 -28.94 1.82
CA SER A 102 -70.18 -28.69 0.39
C SER A 102 -68.93 -28.09 -0.22
N SER A 103 -68.34 -28.86 -1.13
CA SER A 103 -67.51 -28.39 -2.22
C SER A 103 -68.15 -27.18 -2.92
N SER A 104 -67.58 -26.00 -2.74
CA SER A 104 -67.82 -24.86 -3.61
C SER A 104 -66.51 -24.12 -3.82
N SER A 105 -65.98 -24.27 -5.03
CA SER A 105 -64.97 -23.43 -5.65
C SER A 105 -65.34 -21.95 -5.47
N HIS A 106 -64.65 -21.24 -4.58
CA HIS A 106 -64.72 -19.78 -4.54
C HIS A 106 -63.88 -19.21 -5.69
N PRO A 107 -64.38 -18.20 -6.42
CA PRO A 107 -63.63 -17.54 -7.49
C PRO A 107 -62.47 -16.73 -6.90
N TRP A 108 -61.37 -16.65 -7.63
CA TRP A 108 -60.26 -15.75 -7.33
C TRP A 108 -60.77 -14.30 -7.39
N SER A 109 -60.81 -13.51 -6.31
CA SER A 109 -60.77 -12.01 -6.34
C SER A 109 -61.16 -11.21 -5.08
N GLU A 110 -61.41 -11.78 -3.89
CA GLU A 110 -61.52 -10.93 -2.69
C GLU A 110 -60.20 -10.95 -1.91
N PHE A 111 -59.38 -9.93 -2.14
CA PHE A 111 -58.12 -9.73 -1.43
C PHE A 111 -58.39 -9.10 -0.06
N ASP A 112 -57.90 -9.73 1.00
CA ASP A 112 -58.00 -9.20 2.36
C ASP A 112 -57.02 -8.04 2.60
N TRP A 113 -57.34 -6.84 2.07
CA TRP A 113 -56.60 -5.60 2.32
C TRP A 113 -56.47 -5.27 3.82
N LYS A 114 -57.34 -5.85 4.65
CA LYS A 114 -57.31 -5.72 6.10
C LYS A 114 -55.99 -6.22 6.69
N LEU A 115 -55.42 -7.34 6.22
CA LEU A 115 -54.16 -7.89 6.72
C LEU A 115 -52.91 -7.08 6.30
N ILE A 116 -53.04 -6.22 5.28
CA ILE A 116 -51.96 -5.32 4.83
C ILE A 116 -51.97 -4.05 5.69
N ILE A 117 -53.16 -3.48 5.91
CA ILE A 117 -53.32 -2.19 6.59
C ILE A 117 -53.28 -2.34 8.10
N TRP A 118 -53.91 -3.40 8.64
CA TRP A 118 -53.99 -3.68 10.06
C TRP A 118 -53.01 -4.80 10.41
N VAL A 119 -52.15 -4.50 11.37
CA VAL A 119 -51.09 -5.37 11.84
C VAL A 119 -51.05 -5.27 13.36
N ASP A 120 -51.34 -6.39 14.02
CA ASP A 120 -51.29 -6.46 15.47
C ASP A 120 -49.86 -6.35 15.98
N ARG A 121 -49.64 -5.33 16.83
CA ARG A 121 -48.33 -5.03 17.43
C ARG A 121 -48.42 -5.16 18.94
N PRO A 122 -47.50 -5.91 19.58
CA PRO A 122 -47.48 -5.94 21.03
C PRO A 122 -47.12 -4.54 21.57
N LEU A 123 -47.85 -4.11 22.60
CA LEU A 123 -47.67 -2.82 23.27
C LEU A 123 -46.21 -2.44 23.58
N PRO A 124 -45.32 -3.34 24.07
CA PRO A 124 -43.93 -2.97 24.34
C PRO A 124 -43.13 -2.62 23.07
N LEU A 125 -43.37 -3.32 21.94
CA LEU A 125 -42.68 -3.00 20.68
C LEU A 125 -43.18 -1.68 20.10
N TRP A 126 -44.49 -1.42 20.17
CA TRP A 126 -45.06 -0.14 19.75
C TRP A 126 -44.48 1.01 20.58
N ALA A 127 -44.45 0.89 21.91
CA ALA A 127 -43.92 1.93 22.80
C ALA A 127 -42.44 2.25 22.51
N LEU A 128 -41.63 1.21 22.27
CA LEU A 128 -40.21 1.38 21.93
C LEU A 128 -40.02 2.03 20.55
N GLN A 129 -40.84 1.67 19.56
CA GLN A 129 -40.80 2.28 18.22
C GLN A 129 -41.23 3.76 18.25
N VAL A 130 -42.25 4.10 19.03
CA VAL A 130 -42.68 5.49 19.24
C VAL A 130 -41.57 6.31 19.90
N LEU A 131 -40.89 5.76 20.90
CA LEU A 131 -39.76 6.44 21.55
C LEU A 131 -38.62 6.73 20.54
N VAL A 132 -38.24 5.73 19.73
CA VAL A 132 -37.20 5.90 18.70
C VAL A 132 -37.63 6.94 17.66
N ALA A 133 -38.89 6.90 17.21
CA ALA A 133 -39.44 7.85 16.25
C ALA A 133 -39.47 9.29 16.80
N PHE A 134 -39.81 9.47 18.08
CA PHE A 134 -39.79 10.78 18.73
C PHE A 134 -38.37 11.37 18.77
N ILE A 135 -37.38 10.56 19.15
CA ILE A 135 -35.97 10.98 19.18
C ILE A 135 -35.51 11.36 17.77
N SER A 136 -35.77 10.53 16.76
CA SER A 136 -35.28 10.81 15.40
C SER A 136 -36.00 11.99 14.73
N PHE A 137 -37.29 12.17 15.01
CA PHE A 137 -38.03 13.37 14.59
C PHE A 137 -37.44 14.64 15.24
N SER A 138 -37.15 14.62 16.54
CA SER A 138 -36.56 15.76 17.23
C SER A 138 -35.17 16.12 16.68
N GLU A 139 -34.36 15.12 16.35
CA GLU A 139 -33.03 15.32 15.77
C GLU A 139 -33.12 15.93 14.36
N THR A 140 -34.03 15.44 13.52
CA THR A 140 -34.19 15.97 12.16
C THR A 140 -34.73 17.40 12.14
N MET A 141 -35.68 17.74 13.02
CA MET A 141 -36.12 19.13 13.20
C MET A 141 -34.97 20.05 13.64
N LEU A 142 -34.13 19.56 14.55
CA LEU A 142 -32.95 20.29 15.02
C LEU A 142 -31.94 20.51 13.89
N LEU A 143 -31.67 19.50 13.07
CA LEU A 143 -30.76 19.60 11.94
C LEU A 143 -31.29 20.57 10.86
N VAL A 144 -32.59 20.57 10.58
CA VAL A 144 -33.23 21.56 9.68
C VAL A 144 -33.02 22.97 10.21
N TYR A 145 -33.28 23.21 11.49
CA TYR A 145 -33.07 24.52 12.14
C TYR A 145 -31.60 24.98 12.06
N LEU A 146 -30.64 24.07 12.32
CA LEU A 146 -29.20 24.40 12.30
C LEU A 146 -28.64 24.58 10.89
N SER A 147 -29.19 23.88 9.90
CA SER A 147 -28.76 23.93 8.50
C SER A 147 -29.48 24.99 7.67
N TYR A 148 -30.47 25.69 8.24
CA TYR A 148 -31.23 26.73 7.55
C TYR A 148 -30.33 27.86 7.02
N LYS A 149 -30.32 28.03 5.69
CA LYS A 149 -29.57 29.06 4.94
C LYS A 149 -30.48 29.99 4.10
N GLY A 150 -31.79 30.00 4.34
CA GLY A 150 -32.76 30.83 3.63
C GLY A 150 -33.89 30.03 2.98
N ASN A 151 -33.59 28.89 2.35
CA ASN A 151 -34.58 28.06 1.65
C ASN A 151 -34.94 26.79 2.43
N VAL A 152 -36.15 26.72 2.98
CA VAL A 152 -36.68 25.52 3.67
C VAL A 152 -37.04 24.42 2.66
N TRP A 153 -37.56 24.80 1.49
CA TRP A 153 -38.00 23.86 0.44
C TRP A 153 -36.88 22.93 -0.04
N GLU A 154 -35.65 23.44 -0.12
CA GLU A 154 -34.48 22.65 -0.52
C GLU A 154 -34.18 21.53 0.49
N GLN A 155 -34.51 21.72 1.76
CA GLN A 155 -34.28 20.73 2.81
C GLN A 155 -35.42 19.71 2.88
N VAL A 156 -36.66 20.17 2.71
CA VAL A 156 -37.86 19.33 2.74
C VAL A 156 -37.92 18.36 1.55
N LEU A 157 -37.45 18.77 0.36
CA LEU A 157 -37.47 17.93 -0.84
C LEU A 157 -36.32 16.91 -0.91
N ARG A 158 -35.44 16.85 0.10
CA ARG A 158 -34.38 15.83 0.16
C ARG A 158 -34.98 14.47 0.51
N VAL A 159 -34.59 13.45 -0.25
CA VAL A 159 -34.98 12.04 -0.03
C VAL A 159 -34.88 11.59 1.43
N PRO A 160 -33.78 11.82 2.19
CA PRO A 160 -33.71 11.42 3.60
C PRO A 160 -34.74 12.14 4.48
N PHE A 161 -35.08 13.40 4.22
CA PHE A 161 -36.12 14.09 4.97
C PHE A 161 -37.50 13.47 4.70
N ILE A 162 -37.81 13.19 3.44
CA ILE A 162 -39.07 12.55 3.04
C ILE A 162 -39.20 11.16 3.68
N LEU A 163 -38.14 10.34 3.63
CA LEU A 163 -38.13 9.02 4.24
C LEU A 163 -38.31 9.08 5.76
N GLU A 164 -37.68 10.08 6.43
CA GLU A 164 -37.87 10.31 7.86
C GLU A 164 -39.32 10.70 8.19
N MET A 165 -39.93 11.58 7.40
CA MET A 165 -41.31 11.99 7.61
C MET A 165 -42.28 10.82 7.41
N ILE A 166 -42.08 10.01 6.37
CA ILE A 166 -42.89 8.80 6.11
C ILE A 166 -42.79 7.80 7.27
N SER A 167 -41.61 7.64 7.86
CA SER A 167 -41.41 6.63 8.92
C SER A 167 -41.74 7.12 10.32
N THR A 168 -41.65 8.42 10.62
CA THR A 168 -41.83 8.97 11.99
C THR A 168 -43.19 9.61 12.23
N VAL A 169 -43.75 10.35 11.26
CA VAL A 169 -45.00 11.08 11.43
C VAL A 169 -46.18 10.16 11.74
N PRO A 170 -46.34 8.99 11.07
CA PRO A 170 -47.41 8.05 11.43
C PRO A 170 -47.33 7.58 12.89
N PHE A 171 -46.14 7.34 13.45
CA PHE A 171 -45.99 6.98 14.86
C PHE A 171 -46.46 8.09 15.80
N MET A 172 -46.16 9.35 15.49
CA MET A 172 -46.65 10.49 16.26
C MET A 172 -48.18 10.58 16.24
N ILE A 173 -48.80 10.30 15.09
CA ILE A 173 -50.26 10.24 14.96
C ILE A 173 -50.85 9.10 15.82
N THR A 174 -50.18 7.95 15.93
CA THR A 174 -50.65 6.83 16.78
C THR A 174 -50.68 7.14 18.28
N VAL A 175 -49.92 8.14 18.74
CA VAL A 175 -49.96 8.61 20.13
C VAL A 175 -51.22 9.44 20.39
N ILE A 176 -51.60 10.29 19.41
CA ILE A 176 -52.77 11.17 19.50
C ILE A 176 -54.07 10.36 19.31
N LEU A 177 -54.06 9.38 18.40
CA LEU A 177 -55.22 8.59 18.05
C LEU A 177 -54.98 7.10 18.35
N PRO A 178 -55.49 6.57 19.47
CA PRO A 178 -55.25 5.19 19.89
C PRO A 178 -55.83 4.14 18.92
N SER A 179 -56.81 4.51 18.08
CA SER A 179 -57.41 3.62 17.07
C SER A 179 -56.44 3.26 15.92
N PHE A 180 -55.38 4.05 15.70
CA PHE A 180 -54.41 3.81 14.62
C PHE A 180 -53.17 3.01 15.07
N ARG A 181 -53.17 2.47 16.29
CA ARG A 181 -52.04 1.67 16.82
C ARG A 181 -51.71 0.45 15.97
N ASN A 182 -52.70 -0.13 15.31
CA ASN A 182 -52.50 -1.32 14.48
C ASN A 182 -52.27 -0.96 13.00
N LEU A 183 -52.16 0.32 12.64
CA LEU A 183 -51.87 0.72 11.27
C LEU A 183 -50.43 0.35 10.88
N PHE A 184 -50.24 -0.32 9.75
CA PHE A 184 -48.91 -0.63 9.23
C PHE A 184 -48.10 0.65 8.94
N ILE A 185 -46.84 0.67 9.38
CA ILE A 185 -45.89 1.75 9.10
C ILE A 185 -44.64 1.11 8.48
N PRO A 186 -44.14 1.60 7.32
CA PRO A 186 -43.01 1.01 6.61
C PRO A 186 -41.66 1.39 7.27
N VAL A 187 -41.44 0.93 8.51
CA VAL A 187 -40.22 1.21 9.29
C VAL A 187 -38.97 0.63 8.62
N PHE A 188 -39.11 -0.41 7.81
CA PHE A 188 -38.00 -1.04 7.11
C PHE A 188 -37.25 -0.05 6.17
N LEU A 189 -37.89 1.04 5.72
CA LEU A 189 -37.24 2.10 4.94
C LEU A 189 -36.15 2.86 5.73
N ASN A 190 -36.14 2.75 7.07
CA ASN A 190 -35.09 3.32 7.91
C ASN A 190 -33.70 2.75 7.62
N CYS A 191 -33.58 1.63 6.89
CA CYS A 191 -32.29 1.13 6.42
C CYS A 191 -31.57 2.14 5.51
N TRP A 192 -32.30 2.86 4.65
CA TRP A 192 -31.72 3.89 3.77
C TRP A 192 -31.26 5.12 4.55
N LEU A 193 -31.96 5.46 5.63
CA LEU A 193 -31.55 6.50 6.56
C LEU A 193 -30.29 6.10 7.35
N ALA A 194 -30.20 4.83 7.77
CA ALA A 194 -29.00 4.29 8.38
C ALA A 194 -27.81 4.34 7.40
N LYS A 195 -28.02 3.97 6.13
CA LYS A 195 -27.01 4.09 5.08
C LYS A 195 -26.54 5.54 4.91
N HIS A 196 -27.46 6.51 4.86
CA HIS A 196 -27.11 7.92 4.75
C HIS A 196 -26.32 8.42 5.98
N ALA A 197 -26.70 8.00 7.19
CA ALA A 197 -25.95 8.31 8.41
C ALA A 197 -24.52 7.72 8.39
N LEU A 198 -24.37 6.51 7.85
CA LEU A 198 -23.08 5.84 7.66
C LEU A 198 -22.18 6.58 6.67
N GLU A 199 -22.71 6.99 5.51
CA GLU A 199 -21.98 7.80 4.52
C GLU A 199 -21.48 9.12 5.14
N ASN A 200 -22.34 9.82 5.87
CA ASN A 200 -21.98 11.05 6.56
C ASN A 200 -20.90 10.79 7.62
N MET A 201 -21.01 9.72 8.40
CA MET A 201 -19.99 9.36 9.39
C MET A 201 -18.63 9.10 8.73
N ILE A 202 -18.63 8.35 7.62
CA ILE A 202 -17.42 8.02 6.87
C ILE A 202 -16.74 9.28 6.32
N ASN A 203 -17.51 10.24 5.81
CA ASN A 203 -16.98 11.50 5.30
C ASN A 203 -16.32 12.35 6.41
N ASP A 204 -16.93 12.39 7.60
CA ASP A 204 -16.30 13.04 8.77
C ASP A 204 -15.03 12.31 9.20
N LEU A 205 -15.03 10.98 9.14
CA LEU A 205 -13.87 10.16 9.50
C LEU A 205 -12.73 10.30 8.47
N HIS A 206 -13.06 10.48 7.19
CA HIS A 206 -12.08 10.78 6.14
C HIS A 206 -11.46 12.17 6.33
N ARG A 207 -12.27 13.18 6.70
CA ARG A 207 -11.76 14.51 7.06
C ARG A 207 -10.88 14.47 8.31
N ALA A 208 -11.22 13.61 9.27
CA ALA A 208 -10.50 13.42 10.52
C ALA A 208 -9.16 12.70 10.37
N ILE A 209 -9.15 11.66 9.54
CA ILE A 209 -8.05 10.72 9.43
C ILE A 209 -7.54 10.84 8.01
N GLN A 210 -6.50 11.65 7.83
CA GLN A 210 -5.72 11.80 6.60
C GLN A 210 -4.95 10.52 6.22
N ARG A 211 -5.43 9.33 6.61
CA ARG A 211 -4.89 8.04 6.20
C ARG A 211 -5.54 7.66 4.88
N THR A 212 -4.75 7.76 3.83
CA THR A 212 -4.98 7.28 2.46
C THR A 212 -5.53 5.84 2.36
N HIS A 213 -5.42 5.01 3.40
CA HIS A 213 -6.04 3.68 3.40
C HIS A 213 -7.57 3.66 3.47
N SER A 214 -8.22 4.77 3.87
CA SER A 214 -9.67 4.76 4.12
C SER A 214 -10.51 4.86 2.86
N ALA A 215 -10.09 5.54 1.79
CA ALA A 215 -10.99 5.84 0.66
C ALA A 215 -11.57 4.56 0.01
N MET A 216 -10.71 3.57 -0.23
CA MET A 216 -11.07 2.24 -0.72
C MET A 216 -12.01 1.49 0.22
N PHE A 217 -11.66 1.46 1.51
CA PHE A 217 -12.47 0.80 2.54
C PHE A 217 -13.84 1.47 2.66
N ASN A 218 -13.87 2.80 2.58
CA ASN A 218 -15.07 3.62 2.63
C ASN A 218 -16.02 3.28 1.48
N GLN A 219 -15.50 3.19 0.25
CA GLN A 219 -16.30 2.81 -0.91
C GLN A 219 -16.84 1.37 -0.81
N VAL A 220 -16.01 0.42 -0.34
CA VAL A 220 -16.45 -0.95 -0.07
C VAL A 220 -17.57 -1.00 0.97
N VAL A 221 -17.45 -0.22 2.06
CA VAL A 221 -18.48 -0.15 3.10
C VAL A 221 -19.78 0.45 2.57
N ILE A 222 -19.70 1.50 1.75
CA ILE A 222 -20.88 2.12 1.12
C ILE A 222 -21.58 1.11 0.20
N LEU A 223 -20.83 0.37 -0.61
CA LEU A 223 -21.34 -0.68 -1.49
C LEU A 223 -22.03 -1.80 -0.72
N ILE A 224 -21.39 -2.34 0.31
CA ILE A 224 -21.98 -3.41 1.11
C ILE A 224 -23.25 -2.88 1.77
N SER A 225 -23.24 -1.63 2.24
CA SER A 225 -24.40 -0.99 2.83
C SER A 225 -25.53 -0.78 1.83
N THR A 226 -25.27 -0.42 0.55
CA THR A 226 -26.33 -0.31 -0.47
C THR A 226 -26.96 -1.66 -0.77
N LEU A 227 -26.15 -2.70 -0.94
CA LEU A 227 -26.61 -4.06 -1.23
C LEU A 227 -27.48 -4.59 -0.08
N VAL A 228 -27.02 -4.45 1.17
CA VAL A 228 -27.79 -4.87 2.35
C VAL A 228 -29.11 -4.11 2.47
N CYS A 229 -29.12 -2.78 2.23
CA CYS A 229 -30.36 -2.00 2.27
C CYS A 229 -31.36 -2.42 1.18
N LEU A 230 -30.87 -2.62 -0.05
CA LEU A 230 -31.69 -3.03 -1.18
C LEU A 230 -32.31 -4.42 -0.92
N MET A 231 -31.51 -5.39 -0.49
CA MET A 231 -31.99 -6.71 -0.07
C MET A 231 -32.99 -6.62 1.07
N PHE A 232 -32.69 -5.87 2.12
CA PHE A 232 -33.58 -5.74 3.28
C PHE A 232 -34.94 -5.14 2.91
N THR A 233 -34.98 -4.12 2.04
CA THR A 233 -36.24 -3.56 1.55
C THR A 233 -37.04 -4.52 0.67
N CYS A 234 -36.37 -5.33 -0.16
CA CYS A 234 -37.02 -6.38 -0.94
C CYS A 234 -37.66 -7.43 -0.02
N ILE A 235 -36.89 -7.94 0.94
CA ILE A 235 -37.35 -8.98 1.87
C ILE A 235 -38.55 -8.49 2.66
N CYS A 236 -38.45 -7.30 3.26
CA CYS A 236 -39.53 -6.74 4.08
C CYS A 236 -40.76 -6.37 3.25
N GLY A 237 -40.57 -5.85 2.03
CA GLY A 237 -41.66 -5.47 1.14
C GLY A 237 -42.46 -6.68 0.64
N ILE A 238 -41.77 -7.73 0.18
CA ILE A 238 -42.42 -8.96 -0.31
C ILE A 238 -43.07 -9.70 0.85
N GLN A 239 -42.37 -9.85 1.98
CA GLN A 239 -42.93 -10.50 3.16
C GLN A 239 -44.21 -9.80 3.63
N HIS A 240 -44.25 -8.47 3.60
CA HIS A 240 -45.41 -7.72 4.04
C HIS A 240 -46.59 -7.84 3.06
N LEU A 241 -46.34 -7.71 1.75
CA LEU A 241 -47.39 -7.78 0.74
C LEU A 241 -47.97 -9.21 0.62
N GLU A 242 -47.13 -10.24 0.71
CA GLU A 242 -47.55 -11.65 0.62
C GLU A 242 -48.31 -12.17 1.86
N ARG A 243 -48.51 -11.33 2.89
CA ARG A 243 -49.42 -11.64 4.00
C ARG A 243 -50.86 -11.85 3.56
N ALA A 244 -51.28 -11.15 2.50
CA ALA A 244 -52.64 -11.29 1.94
C ALA A 244 -52.78 -12.49 0.98
N GLY A 245 -51.69 -13.22 0.71
CA GLY A 245 -51.64 -14.33 -0.23
C GLY A 245 -51.15 -15.59 0.47
N ASN A 246 -49.88 -15.94 0.25
CA ASN A 246 -49.31 -17.22 0.71
C ASN A 246 -48.50 -17.15 2.02
N ASN A 247 -48.61 -16.08 2.81
CA ASN A 247 -47.96 -15.92 4.13
C ASN A 247 -46.49 -16.42 4.16
N LEU A 248 -45.65 -15.87 3.29
CA LEU A 248 -44.23 -16.25 3.20
C LEU A 248 -43.47 -15.91 4.49
N THR A 249 -42.58 -16.79 4.92
CA THR A 249 -41.68 -16.49 6.03
C THR A 249 -40.62 -15.47 5.60
N LEU A 250 -39.97 -14.82 6.58
CA LEU A 250 -38.84 -13.93 6.30
C LEU A 250 -37.70 -14.64 5.56
N PHE A 251 -37.49 -15.94 5.84
CA PHE A 251 -36.44 -16.73 5.22
C PHE A 251 -36.79 -17.08 3.77
N ASP A 252 -38.04 -17.44 3.49
CA ASP A 252 -38.49 -17.70 2.11
C ASP A 252 -38.41 -16.42 1.27
N SER A 253 -38.71 -15.27 1.87
CA SER A 253 -38.58 -13.96 1.23
C SER A 253 -37.12 -13.59 0.97
N LEU A 254 -36.19 -13.96 1.87
CA LEU A 254 -34.75 -13.81 1.66
C LEU A 254 -34.26 -14.68 0.51
N TYR A 255 -34.64 -15.95 0.51
CA TYR A 255 -34.32 -16.88 -0.57
C TYR A 255 -34.82 -16.35 -1.91
N PHE A 256 -36.09 -15.91 -1.99
CA PHE A 256 -36.66 -15.31 -3.19
C PHE A 256 -35.88 -14.08 -3.67
N CYS A 257 -35.58 -13.12 -2.78
CA CYS A 257 -34.84 -11.90 -3.16
C CYS A 257 -33.42 -12.24 -3.63
N VAL A 258 -32.72 -13.20 -3.01
CA VAL A 258 -31.38 -13.63 -3.45
C VAL A 258 -31.46 -14.26 -4.84
N VAL A 259 -32.37 -15.20 -5.07
CA VAL A 259 -32.56 -15.90 -6.36
C VAL A 259 -32.96 -14.94 -7.48
N THR A 260 -33.77 -13.94 -7.16
CA THR A 260 -34.25 -12.92 -8.11
C THR A 260 -33.14 -11.92 -8.47
N PHE A 261 -32.41 -11.40 -7.48
CA PHE A 261 -31.31 -10.48 -7.73
C PHE A 261 -30.10 -11.14 -8.37
N SER A 262 -29.88 -12.45 -8.13
CA SER A 262 -28.88 -13.22 -8.87
C SER A 262 -29.32 -13.59 -10.28
N THR A 263 -30.51 -13.19 -10.72
CA THR A 263 -31.11 -13.51 -12.04
C THR A 263 -31.26 -15.01 -12.32
N VAL A 264 -31.32 -15.85 -11.27
CA VAL A 264 -31.42 -17.31 -11.40
C VAL A 264 -32.87 -17.73 -11.65
N GLY A 265 -33.80 -17.23 -10.83
CA GLY A 265 -35.24 -17.41 -11.04
C GLY A 265 -35.73 -18.86 -11.07
N PHE A 266 -35.48 -19.64 -10.00
CA PHE A 266 -35.95 -21.03 -9.91
C PHE A 266 -37.47 -21.20 -10.04
N GLY A 267 -38.24 -20.19 -9.64
CA GLY A 267 -39.71 -20.18 -9.77
C GLY A 267 -40.44 -21.04 -8.74
N ASP A 268 -39.75 -21.50 -7.71
CA ASP A 268 -40.28 -22.28 -6.58
C ASP A 268 -41.04 -21.42 -5.57
N VAL A 269 -40.54 -20.21 -5.29
CA VAL A 269 -41.27 -19.16 -4.55
C VAL A 269 -41.63 -18.05 -5.54
N THR A 270 -42.91 -17.69 -5.64
CA THR A 270 -43.39 -16.65 -6.57
C THR A 270 -44.47 -15.78 -5.94
N PRO A 271 -44.47 -14.46 -6.21
CA PRO A 271 -45.51 -13.56 -5.72
C PRO A 271 -46.84 -13.81 -6.46
N GLN A 272 -47.92 -14.02 -5.71
CA GLN A 272 -49.23 -14.35 -6.27
C GLN A 272 -50.16 -13.13 -6.36
N ILE A 273 -49.81 -12.02 -5.70
CA ILE A 273 -50.69 -10.86 -5.53
C ILE A 273 -50.25 -9.71 -6.45
N TRP A 274 -51.20 -8.95 -6.99
CA TRP A 274 -50.91 -7.81 -7.86
C TRP A 274 -49.91 -6.78 -7.29
N PRO A 275 -50.03 -6.28 -6.03
CA PRO A 275 -49.06 -5.33 -5.47
C PRO A 275 -47.67 -5.95 -5.25
N SER A 276 -47.58 -7.24 -4.89
CA SER A 276 -46.28 -7.91 -4.72
C SER A 276 -45.60 -8.14 -6.05
N GLN A 277 -46.35 -8.50 -7.11
CA GLN A 277 -45.83 -8.58 -8.48
C GLN A 277 -45.30 -7.23 -8.97
N LEU A 278 -46.05 -6.13 -8.75
CA LEU A 278 -45.60 -4.78 -9.12
C LEU A 278 -44.33 -4.39 -8.34
N LEU A 279 -44.26 -4.66 -7.04
CA LEU A 279 -43.07 -4.40 -6.23
C LEU A 279 -41.85 -5.18 -6.76
N VAL A 280 -42.02 -6.46 -7.10
CA VAL A 280 -40.94 -7.29 -7.65
C VAL A 280 -40.43 -6.73 -8.98
N VAL A 281 -41.32 -6.32 -9.90
CA VAL A 281 -40.93 -5.69 -11.16
C VAL A 281 -40.11 -4.42 -10.92
N ILE A 282 -40.58 -3.54 -10.03
CA ILE A 282 -39.85 -2.30 -9.67
C ILE A 282 -38.48 -2.64 -9.06
N MET A 283 -38.43 -3.58 -8.13
CA MET A 283 -37.18 -3.96 -7.46
C MET A 283 -36.18 -4.63 -8.42
N ILE A 284 -36.64 -5.38 -9.42
CA ILE A 284 -35.78 -5.93 -10.48
C ILE A 284 -35.15 -4.80 -11.29
N PHE A 285 -35.92 -3.80 -11.75
CA PHE A 285 -35.35 -2.65 -12.46
C PHE A 285 -34.33 -1.88 -11.62
N VAL A 286 -34.64 -1.63 -10.34
CA VAL A 286 -33.72 -0.96 -9.42
C VAL A 286 -32.45 -1.79 -9.23
N ALA A 287 -32.57 -3.10 -9.02
CA ALA A 287 -31.42 -3.99 -8.83
C ALA A 287 -30.53 -4.08 -10.07
N LEU A 288 -31.12 -4.23 -11.26
CA LEU A 288 -30.39 -4.33 -12.53
C LEU A 288 -29.67 -3.04 -12.92
N ILE A 289 -30.14 -1.87 -12.46
CA ILE A 289 -29.44 -0.60 -12.70
C ILE A 289 -28.36 -0.38 -11.62
N VAL A 290 -28.72 -0.57 -10.35
CA VAL A 290 -27.83 -0.21 -9.23
C VAL A 290 -26.69 -1.21 -9.06
N LEU A 291 -26.95 -2.52 -9.07
CA LEU A 291 -25.93 -3.52 -8.74
C LEU A 291 -24.75 -3.51 -9.72
N PRO A 292 -24.93 -3.49 -11.06
CA PRO A 292 -23.81 -3.51 -12.00
C PRO A 292 -22.90 -2.27 -11.87
N ILE A 293 -23.48 -1.06 -11.78
CA ILE A 293 -22.73 0.19 -11.60
C ILE A 293 -21.87 0.13 -10.33
N GLN A 294 -22.46 -0.40 -9.27
CA GLN A 294 -21.83 -0.52 -7.98
C GLN A 294 -20.69 -1.57 -7.97
N PHE A 295 -20.88 -2.70 -8.64
CA PHE A 295 -19.82 -3.71 -8.81
C PHE A 295 -18.68 -3.23 -9.72
N GLU A 296 -18.98 -2.52 -10.81
CA GLU A 296 -17.97 -1.96 -11.70
C GLU A 296 -17.09 -0.94 -10.95
N GLN A 297 -17.70 -0.03 -10.19
CA GLN A 297 -16.98 0.92 -9.35
C GLN A 297 -16.08 0.20 -8.35
N LEU A 298 -16.58 -0.83 -7.65
CA LEU A 298 -15.76 -1.63 -6.75
C LEU A 298 -14.58 -2.28 -7.46
N ALA A 299 -14.83 -2.91 -8.61
CA ALA A 299 -13.80 -3.61 -9.38
C ALA A 299 -12.73 -2.64 -9.86
N PHE A 300 -13.13 -1.47 -10.37
CA PHE A 300 -12.23 -0.40 -10.79
C PHE A 300 -11.32 0.05 -9.63
N LEU A 301 -11.92 0.38 -8.49
CA LEU A 301 -11.22 0.84 -7.30
C LEU A 301 -10.26 -0.25 -6.77
N TRP A 302 -10.71 -1.50 -6.74
CA TRP A 302 -9.90 -2.62 -6.29
C TRP A 302 -8.69 -2.85 -7.21
N MET A 303 -8.90 -2.75 -8.53
CA MET A 303 -7.85 -2.85 -9.53
C MET A 303 -6.86 -1.67 -9.42
N GLU A 304 -7.34 -0.44 -9.22
CA GLU A 304 -6.49 0.74 -9.03
C GLU A 304 -5.62 0.62 -7.77
N ARG A 305 -6.15 0.04 -6.68
CA ARG A 305 -5.37 -0.28 -5.49
C ARG A 305 -4.29 -1.33 -5.77
N GLN A 306 -4.58 -2.34 -6.58
CA GLN A 306 -3.57 -3.34 -6.96
C GLN A 306 -2.45 -2.72 -7.80
N LYS A 307 -2.81 -1.81 -8.72
CA LYS A 307 -1.84 -1.10 -9.56
C LYS A 307 -0.94 -0.16 -8.75
N SER A 308 -1.52 0.56 -7.79
CA SER A 308 -0.80 1.55 -6.97
C SER A 308 0.15 0.96 -5.91
N GLY A 309 0.18 -0.36 -5.79
CA GLY A 309 0.99 -1.06 -4.80
C GLY A 309 0.45 -0.89 -3.39
N GLY A 310 0.73 -1.86 -2.52
CA GLY A 310 0.29 -1.84 -1.13
C GLY A 310 1.05 -0.82 -0.27
N ASN A 311 1.17 -1.14 1.01
CA ASN A 311 2.12 -0.48 1.90
C ASN A 311 3.15 -1.51 2.34
N TYR A 312 4.40 -1.09 2.50
CA TYR A 312 5.38 -1.91 3.19
C TYR A 312 5.01 -1.98 4.67
N SER A 313 4.81 -3.20 5.18
CA SER A 313 4.25 -3.39 6.51
C SER A 313 5.27 -2.99 7.58
N ARG A 314 4.79 -2.33 8.64
CA ARG A 314 5.66 -1.87 9.74
C ARG A 314 6.35 -3.04 10.45
N TYR A 315 5.63 -4.15 10.62
CA TYR A 315 6.19 -5.36 11.22
C TYR A 315 7.40 -5.87 10.42
N ARG A 316 7.26 -5.92 9.08
CA ARG A 316 8.32 -6.38 8.20
C ARG A 316 9.53 -5.45 8.22
N ALA A 317 9.31 -4.14 8.19
CA ALA A 317 10.39 -3.14 8.26
C ALA A 317 11.22 -3.21 9.55
N GLN A 318 10.65 -3.71 10.65
CA GLN A 318 11.36 -3.84 11.93
C GLN A 318 12.10 -5.18 12.06
N THR A 319 11.62 -6.23 11.40
CA THR A 319 12.20 -7.58 11.50
C THR A 319 13.21 -7.87 10.40
N GLU A 320 12.98 -7.33 9.21
CA GLU A 320 13.74 -7.60 7.99
C GLU A 320 14.40 -6.31 7.49
N LYS A 321 15.56 -6.45 6.86
CA LYS A 321 16.30 -5.32 6.30
C LYS A 321 15.76 -5.01 4.91
N HIS A 322 15.49 -3.73 4.65
CA HIS A 322 15.07 -3.28 3.33
C HIS A 322 15.86 -2.08 2.85
N VAL A 323 15.87 -1.97 1.52
CA VAL A 323 16.47 -0.89 0.75
C VAL A 323 15.37 -0.27 -0.11
N VAL A 324 15.39 1.04 -0.27
CA VAL A 324 14.43 1.74 -1.13
C VAL A 324 15.11 2.21 -2.41
N LEU A 325 14.48 1.95 -3.56
CA LEU A 325 14.90 2.39 -4.88
C LEU A 325 13.90 3.42 -5.43
N CYS A 326 14.31 4.69 -5.44
CA CYS A 326 13.55 5.83 -5.96
C CYS A 326 13.93 6.11 -7.42
N VAL A 327 12.95 6.06 -8.33
CA VAL A 327 13.16 6.27 -9.77
C VAL A 327 11.98 7.03 -10.39
N SER A 328 12.20 7.79 -11.47
CA SER A 328 11.11 8.49 -12.19
C SER A 328 10.27 7.52 -13.04
N CYS A 329 10.95 6.65 -13.78
CA CYS A 329 10.35 5.65 -14.66
C CYS A 329 11.24 4.41 -14.65
N LEU A 330 10.64 3.25 -14.39
CA LEU A 330 11.38 1.99 -14.29
C LEU A 330 11.28 1.23 -15.62
N LYS A 331 12.43 1.02 -16.26
CA LYS A 331 12.57 0.12 -17.41
C LYS A 331 13.11 -1.24 -16.97
N ILE A 332 12.89 -2.26 -17.80
CA ILE A 332 13.38 -3.63 -17.54
C ILE A 332 14.90 -3.64 -17.41
N ASP A 333 15.61 -2.99 -18.33
CA ASP A 333 17.09 -3.01 -18.37
C ASP A 333 17.65 -2.48 -17.05
N LEU A 334 17.19 -1.30 -16.63
CA LEU A 334 17.57 -0.67 -15.36
C LEU A 334 17.24 -1.57 -14.15
N LEU A 335 16.06 -2.19 -14.15
CA LEU A 335 15.65 -3.05 -13.04
C LEU A 335 16.52 -4.32 -12.98
N MET A 336 16.73 -4.97 -14.12
CA MET A 336 17.47 -6.23 -14.20
C MET A 336 18.93 -6.04 -13.84
N ASP A 337 19.57 -4.99 -14.36
CA ASP A 337 20.96 -4.66 -14.03
C ASP A 337 21.10 -4.39 -12.53
N PHE A 338 20.19 -3.60 -11.95
CA PHE A 338 20.20 -3.32 -10.51
C PHE A 338 19.97 -4.58 -9.67
N LEU A 339 18.95 -5.40 -9.97
CA LEU A 339 18.61 -6.57 -9.18
C LEU A 339 19.68 -7.66 -9.27
N ASN A 340 20.23 -7.89 -10.47
CA ASN A 340 21.28 -8.89 -10.68
C ASN A 340 22.54 -8.51 -9.89
N GLU A 341 22.94 -7.25 -9.98
CA GLU A 341 24.11 -6.73 -9.26
C GLU A 341 23.88 -6.72 -7.74
N PHE A 342 22.71 -6.27 -7.28
CA PHE A 342 22.36 -6.22 -5.86
C PHE A 342 22.31 -7.61 -5.20
N PHE A 343 21.70 -8.59 -5.86
CA PHE A 343 21.58 -9.94 -5.31
C PHE A 343 22.76 -10.86 -5.64
N ALA A 344 23.75 -10.42 -6.42
CA ALA A 344 24.97 -11.17 -6.67
C ALA A 344 25.75 -11.44 -5.37
N HIS A 345 25.73 -10.46 -4.47
CA HIS A 345 26.47 -10.52 -3.21
C HIS A 345 25.74 -11.39 -2.17
N PRO A 346 26.43 -12.38 -1.54
CA PRO A 346 25.77 -13.35 -0.65
C PRO A 346 25.17 -12.70 0.60
N ARG A 347 25.75 -11.59 1.09
CA ARG A 347 25.23 -10.87 2.27
C ARG A 347 23.95 -10.07 1.97
N LEU A 348 23.66 -9.79 0.71
CA LEU A 348 22.51 -8.99 0.27
C LEU A 348 21.30 -9.85 -0.13
N GLN A 349 21.41 -11.18 -0.07
CA GLN A 349 20.36 -12.10 -0.52
C GLN A 349 19.09 -12.07 0.34
N ASP A 350 19.23 -11.67 1.61
CA ASP A 350 18.13 -11.60 2.58
C ASP A 350 17.46 -10.21 2.62
N TYR A 351 17.90 -9.27 1.78
CA TYR A 351 17.36 -7.91 1.75
C TYR A 351 16.12 -7.82 0.88
N TYR A 352 15.20 -6.96 1.31
CA TYR A 352 14.05 -6.54 0.52
C TYR A 352 14.38 -5.29 -0.28
N VAL A 353 13.94 -5.25 -1.54
CA VAL A 353 14.06 -4.08 -2.41
C VAL A 353 12.67 -3.48 -2.60
N VAL A 354 12.45 -2.30 -2.03
CA VAL A 354 11.21 -1.54 -2.17
C VAL A 354 11.39 -0.49 -3.26
N ILE A 355 10.65 -0.60 -4.35
CA ILE A 355 10.73 0.35 -5.47
C ILE A 355 9.67 1.43 -5.28
N LEU A 356 10.07 2.70 -5.33
CA LEU A 356 9.19 3.86 -5.29
C LEU A 356 9.25 4.59 -6.63
N CYS A 357 8.16 4.52 -7.40
CA CYS A 357 8.07 5.08 -8.75
C CYS A 357 6.72 5.79 -8.96
N PRO A 358 6.68 7.03 -9.48
CA PRO A 358 5.43 7.74 -9.69
C PRO A 358 4.63 7.21 -10.89
N ALA A 359 5.32 6.68 -11.91
CA ALA A 359 4.70 6.07 -13.08
C ALA A 359 4.05 4.71 -12.72
N GLU A 360 3.07 4.27 -13.50
CA GLU A 360 2.52 2.92 -13.37
C GLU A 360 3.54 1.84 -13.78
N MET A 361 3.35 0.62 -13.29
CA MET A 361 4.20 -0.51 -13.62
C MET A 361 3.99 -0.95 -15.08
N ASP A 362 5.06 -0.91 -15.87
CA ASP A 362 5.03 -1.41 -17.25
C ASP A 362 4.75 -2.93 -17.28
N VAL A 363 4.12 -3.42 -18.34
CA VAL A 363 3.70 -4.81 -18.51
C VAL A 363 4.88 -5.76 -18.40
N GLN A 364 6.04 -5.36 -18.90
CA GLN A 364 7.25 -6.18 -18.88
C GLN A 364 7.87 -6.26 -17.49
N VAL A 365 7.96 -5.12 -16.79
CA VAL A 365 8.37 -5.06 -15.38
C VAL A 365 7.47 -5.94 -14.53
N ARG A 366 6.15 -5.90 -14.78
CA ARG A 366 5.19 -6.74 -14.07
C ARG A 366 5.47 -8.23 -14.24
N ARG A 367 5.80 -8.69 -15.44
CA ARG A 367 6.16 -10.11 -15.67
C ARG A 367 7.41 -10.51 -14.90
N VAL A 368 8.43 -9.65 -14.90
CA VAL A 368 9.67 -9.84 -14.13
C VAL A 368 9.32 -9.97 -12.65
N LEU A 369 8.60 -9.02 -12.06
CA LEU A 369 8.26 -9.05 -10.64
C LEU A 369 7.38 -10.25 -10.21
N HIS A 370 6.69 -10.92 -11.14
CA HIS A 370 5.95 -12.15 -10.86
C HIS A 370 6.82 -13.42 -10.82
N VAL A 371 8.08 -13.37 -11.28
CA VAL A 371 9.00 -14.50 -11.19
C VAL A 371 9.28 -14.83 -9.71
N PRO A 372 9.20 -16.10 -9.27
CA PRO A 372 9.32 -16.48 -7.85
C PRO A 372 10.57 -15.97 -7.13
N LEU A 373 11.69 -15.83 -7.85
CA LEU A 373 12.94 -15.30 -7.30
C LEU A 373 12.80 -13.84 -6.81
N TRP A 374 12.08 -13.01 -7.56
CA TRP A 374 11.92 -11.58 -7.26
C TRP A 374 10.60 -11.27 -6.56
N ALA A 375 9.53 -12.03 -6.82
CA ALA A 375 8.21 -11.83 -6.23
C ALA A 375 8.22 -11.81 -4.69
N LEU A 376 9.13 -12.57 -4.08
CA LEU A 376 9.28 -12.63 -2.62
C LEU A 376 10.15 -11.51 -2.05
N ARG A 377 10.98 -10.84 -2.87
CA ARG A 377 12.04 -9.91 -2.41
C ARG A 377 11.84 -8.47 -2.87
N VAL A 378 11.18 -8.28 -4.01
CA VAL A 378 11.00 -6.98 -4.65
C VAL A 378 9.55 -6.55 -4.52
N ILE A 379 9.34 -5.36 -3.94
CA ILE A 379 8.01 -4.81 -3.69
C ILE A 379 7.92 -3.48 -4.42
N TYR A 380 7.00 -3.39 -5.37
CA TYR A 380 6.76 -2.15 -6.11
C TYR A 380 5.66 -1.33 -5.46
N LEU A 381 5.95 -0.07 -5.16
CA LEU A 381 5.04 0.92 -4.62
C LEU A 381 4.93 2.08 -5.60
N GLN A 382 3.72 2.35 -6.08
CA GLN A 382 3.48 3.54 -6.89
C GLN A 382 3.43 4.76 -5.97
N GLY A 383 4.32 5.73 -6.20
CA GLY A 383 4.46 6.91 -5.36
C GLY A 383 5.68 7.75 -5.71
N SER A 384 5.72 9.00 -5.25
CA SER A 384 6.85 9.89 -5.47
C SER A 384 7.63 10.11 -4.18
N ALA A 385 8.96 10.10 -4.26
CA ALA A 385 9.83 10.41 -3.11
C ALA A 385 9.68 11.87 -2.60
N LEU A 386 9.01 12.74 -3.36
CA LEU A 386 8.71 14.11 -2.95
C LEU A 386 7.54 14.21 -1.95
N LYS A 387 6.73 13.15 -1.81
CA LYS A 387 5.57 13.13 -0.91
C LYS A 387 5.90 12.34 0.35
N ASP A 388 5.84 12.98 1.51
CA ASP A 388 6.08 12.34 2.82
C ASP A 388 5.17 11.11 3.04
N GLN A 389 3.95 11.12 2.50
CA GLN A 389 3.03 9.98 2.61
C GLN A 389 3.57 8.73 1.91
N ASP A 390 4.21 8.89 0.75
CA ASP A 390 4.78 7.78 -0.02
C ASP A 390 6.07 7.26 0.64
N LEU A 391 6.87 8.16 1.23
CA LEU A 391 8.03 7.78 2.06
C LEU A 391 7.60 6.98 3.31
N MET A 392 6.50 7.37 3.95
CA MET A 392 5.89 6.62 5.07
C MET A 392 5.34 5.25 4.64
N ARG A 393 4.89 5.10 3.38
CA ARG A 393 4.46 3.81 2.81
C ARG A 393 5.65 2.89 2.53
N ALA A 394 6.79 3.44 2.13
CA ALA A 394 8.04 2.72 1.90
C ALA A 394 8.85 2.46 3.17
N LYS A 395 8.50 3.08 4.31
CA LYS A 395 9.23 3.00 5.58
C LYS A 395 10.69 3.41 5.42
N MET A 396 10.89 4.61 4.87
CA MET A 396 12.23 5.13 4.62
C MET A 396 13.01 5.46 5.90
N ASP A 397 12.31 5.68 7.01
CA ASP A 397 12.87 5.84 8.35
C ASP A 397 13.63 4.60 8.84
N ASP A 398 13.09 3.41 8.57
CA ASP A 398 13.69 2.12 8.95
C ASP A 398 14.62 1.55 7.86
N ALA A 399 14.74 2.20 6.69
CA ALA A 399 15.49 1.68 5.54
C ALA A 399 17.01 1.78 5.73
N GLU A 400 17.75 0.72 5.37
CA GLU A 400 19.22 0.71 5.51
C GLU A 400 19.93 1.54 4.43
N ALA A 401 19.29 1.77 3.29
CA ALA A 401 19.80 2.63 2.23
C ALA A 401 18.68 3.10 1.29
N CYS A 402 18.88 4.29 0.70
CA CYS A 402 18.02 4.83 -0.34
C CYS A 402 18.83 5.12 -1.61
N PHE A 403 18.44 4.47 -2.71
CA PHE A 403 18.98 4.70 -4.06
C PHE A 403 18.10 5.67 -4.82
N ILE A 404 18.67 6.73 -5.37
CA ILE A 404 17.99 7.67 -6.26
C ILE A 404 18.67 7.58 -7.62
N LEU A 405 17.97 7.04 -8.61
CA LEU A 405 18.45 6.91 -9.97
C LEU A 405 17.83 8.00 -10.87
N SER A 406 18.66 8.63 -11.70
CA SER A 406 18.22 9.61 -12.69
C SER A 406 17.70 8.91 -13.95
N ASN A 407 16.76 9.56 -14.64
CA ASN A 407 16.19 9.02 -15.87
C ASN A 407 17.05 9.40 -17.09
N ARG A 408 17.80 8.43 -17.62
CA ARG A 408 18.68 8.61 -18.78
C ARG A 408 17.95 8.95 -20.09
N PHE A 409 16.65 8.66 -20.18
CA PHE A 409 15.86 8.76 -21.41
C PHE A 409 14.98 10.00 -21.47
N GLU A 410 15.08 10.90 -20.49
CA GLU A 410 14.34 12.15 -20.49
C GLU A 410 14.91 13.12 -21.54
N VAL A 411 14.03 13.86 -22.22
CA VAL A 411 14.44 14.80 -23.28
C VAL A 411 15.31 15.91 -22.71
N ASP A 412 14.95 16.42 -21.54
CA ASP A 412 15.73 17.40 -20.82
C ASP A 412 16.48 16.75 -19.65
N ARG A 413 17.80 16.62 -19.82
CA ARG A 413 18.71 16.08 -18.80
C ARG A 413 18.84 17.00 -17.60
N ILE A 414 18.72 18.32 -17.78
CA ILE A 414 18.84 19.27 -16.67
C ILE A 414 17.61 19.15 -15.76
N ALA A 415 16.41 19.09 -16.34
CA ALA A 415 15.18 18.87 -15.58
C ALA A 415 15.20 17.53 -14.82
N ALA A 416 15.71 16.46 -15.45
CA ALA A 416 15.86 15.16 -14.79
C ALA A 416 16.76 15.24 -13.55
N ASP A 417 17.90 15.93 -13.65
CA ASP A 417 18.80 16.14 -12.51
C ASP A 417 18.19 17.06 -11.43
N HIS A 418 17.49 18.12 -11.81
CA HIS A 418 16.76 18.95 -10.84
C HIS A 418 15.73 18.11 -10.06
N GLN A 419 15.06 17.17 -10.73
CA GLN A 419 14.13 16.27 -10.06
C GLN A 419 14.84 15.32 -9.08
N THR A 420 16.03 14.79 -9.41
CA THR A 420 16.80 13.94 -8.50
C THR A 420 17.34 14.72 -7.30
N ILE A 421 17.79 15.96 -7.50
CA ILE A 421 18.20 16.87 -6.42
C ILE A 421 17.04 17.09 -5.43
N LEU A 422 15.85 17.42 -5.93
CA LEU A 422 14.67 17.64 -5.08
C LEU A 422 14.27 16.37 -4.31
N ARG A 423 14.40 15.19 -4.92
CA ARG A 423 14.17 13.91 -4.23
C ARG A 423 15.22 13.67 -3.15
N ALA A 424 16.49 13.98 -3.42
CA ALA A 424 17.56 13.82 -2.45
C ALA A 424 17.33 14.70 -1.22
N TRP A 425 16.89 15.94 -1.39
CA TRP A 425 16.47 16.81 -0.28
C TRP A 425 15.27 16.27 0.46
N ALA A 426 14.20 15.88 -0.25
CA ALA A 426 12.99 15.34 0.38
C ALA A 426 13.29 14.10 1.25
N VAL A 427 14.13 13.19 0.76
CA VAL A 427 14.57 12.02 1.51
C VAL A 427 15.42 12.40 2.72
N LYS A 428 16.38 13.33 2.55
CA LYS A 428 17.27 13.74 3.65
C LYS A 428 16.52 14.49 4.76
N ASP A 429 15.53 15.30 4.38
CA ASP A 429 14.65 16.01 5.30
C ASP A 429 13.75 15.05 6.09
N PHE A 430 13.27 13.99 5.43
CA PHE A 430 12.39 12.99 6.05
C PHE A 430 13.15 11.97 6.91
N ALA A 431 14.25 11.41 6.40
CA ALA A 431 15.06 10.37 7.03
C ALA A 431 16.55 10.74 6.99
N PRO A 432 17.03 11.59 7.92
CA PRO A 432 18.41 12.10 7.89
C PRO A 432 19.48 11.03 8.13
N ASN A 433 19.13 9.93 8.83
CA ASN A 433 20.03 8.84 9.17
C ASN A 433 20.20 7.82 8.04
N CYS A 434 19.32 7.81 7.04
CA CYS A 434 19.39 6.87 5.93
C CYS A 434 20.55 7.28 5.00
N PRO A 435 21.49 6.37 4.69
CA PRO A 435 22.58 6.68 3.77
C PRO A 435 22.05 6.84 2.35
N LEU A 436 22.43 7.94 1.72
CA LEU A 436 21.87 8.36 0.44
C LEU A 436 22.84 8.10 -0.71
N TYR A 437 22.32 7.42 -1.73
CA TYR A 437 23.04 6.96 -2.90
C TYR A 437 22.41 7.57 -4.15
N VAL A 438 23.06 8.55 -4.75
CA VAL A 438 22.45 9.37 -5.83
C VAL A 438 23.23 9.26 -7.13
N GLN A 439 22.51 9.05 -8.23
CA GLN A 439 23.02 9.16 -9.59
C GLN A 439 22.58 10.49 -10.21
N ILE A 440 23.52 11.22 -10.81
CA ILE A 440 23.31 12.51 -11.50
C ILE A 440 23.92 12.40 -12.90
N LEU A 441 23.30 13.05 -13.88
CA LEU A 441 23.78 13.05 -15.26
C LEU A 441 24.92 14.06 -15.43
N LYS A 442 24.66 15.34 -15.16
CA LYS A 442 25.62 16.43 -15.41
C LYS A 442 26.53 16.75 -14.20
N PRO A 443 27.79 17.13 -14.43
CA PRO A 443 28.72 17.47 -13.36
C PRO A 443 28.40 18.79 -12.64
N GLU A 444 27.79 19.76 -13.33
CA GLU A 444 27.39 21.05 -12.74
C GLU A 444 26.44 20.86 -11.55
N ASN A 445 25.52 19.91 -11.69
CA ASN A 445 24.49 19.61 -10.69
C ASN A 445 25.02 18.81 -9.49
N LYS A 446 26.22 18.23 -9.60
CA LYS A 446 26.85 17.43 -8.54
C LYS A 446 27.05 18.22 -7.25
N PHE A 447 27.30 19.53 -7.35
CA PHE A 447 27.50 20.41 -6.20
C PHE A 447 26.28 20.43 -5.27
N HIS A 448 25.06 20.44 -5.84
CA HIS A 448 23.81 20.52 -5.08
C HIS A 448 23.55 19.27 -4.22
N VAL A 449 24.12 18.12 -4.58
CA VAL A 449 23.92 16.84 -3.88
C VAL A 449 25.17 16.38 -3.14
N LYS A 450 26.15 17.27 -2.94
CA LYS A 450 27.40 16.96 -2.22
C LYS A 450 27.17 16.52 -0.76
N PHE A 451 26.01 16.82 -0.19
CA PHE A 451 25.62 16.37 1.15
C PHE A 451 25.24 14.88 1.22
N ALA A 452 24.98 14.23 0.08
CA ALA A 452 24.71 12.80 0.04
C ALA A 452 26.00 12.00 0.31
N ASP A 453 25.86 10.82 0.89
CA ASP A 453 27.00 9.97 1.23
C ASP A 453 27.79 9.53 -0.01
N HIS A 454 27.07 9.23 -1.09
CA HIS A 454 27.63 8.74 -2.34
C HIS A 454 26.93 9.36 -3.54
N VAL A 455 27.71 10.00 -4.40
CA VAL A 455 27.23 10.61 -5.65
C VAL A 455 28.01 10.05 -6.83
N VAL A 456 27.30 9.51 -7.81
CA VAL A 456 27.85 9.04 -9.07
C VAL A 456 27.39 9.99 -10.18
N CYS A 457 28.35 10.66 -10.83
CA CYS A 457 28.08 11.51 -11.98
C CYS A 457 28.38 10.77 -13.28
N GLU A 458 27.34 10.52 -14.09
CA GLU A 458 27.44 9.71 -15.31
C GLU A 458 28.37 10.34 -16.35
N GLU A 459 28.21 11.62 -16.66
CA GLU A 459 29.02 12.30 -17.67
C GLU A 459 30.51 12.36 -17.24
N GLU A 460 30.80 12.62 -15.97
CA GLU A 460 32.17 12.64 -15.44
C GLU A 460 32.87 11.28 -15.63
N PHE A 461 32.20 10.19 -15.25
CA PHE A 461 32.73 8.83 -15.43
C PHE A 461 32.87 8.48 -16.92
N LYS A 462 31.87 8.79 -17.73
CA LYS A 462 31.86 8.50 -19.16
C LYS A 462 33.01 9.19 -19.89
N TYR A 463 33.18 10.50 -19.69
CA TYR A 463 34.25 11.26 -20.34
C TYR A 463 35.63 10.87 -19.82
N ALA A 464 35.76 10.56 -18.52
CA ALA A 464 37.01 10.04 -17.96
C ALA A 464 37.43 8.71 -18.60
N MET A 465 36.50 7.77 -18.79
CA MET A 465 36.80 6.49 -19.45
C MET A 465 37.20 6.67 -20.91
N LEU A 466 36.54 7.57 -21.64
CA LEU A 466 36.89 7.88 -23.04
C LEU A 466 38.28 8.52 -23.12
N ALA A 467 38.62 9.44 -22.22
CA ALA A 467 39.94 10.05 -22.17
C ALA A 467 41.04 9.03 -21.83
N LEU A 468 40.79 8.14 -20.87
CA LEU A 468 41.72 7.07 -20.51
C LEU A 468 41.93 6.06 -21.64
N ASN A 469 40.89 5.78 -22.43
CA ASN A 469 41.00 4.92 -23.61
C ASN A 469 41.96 5.47 -24.68
N CYS A 470 42.12 6.80 -24.78
CA CYS A 470 43.09 7.42 -25.69
C CYS A 470 44.54 7.17 -25.25
N VAL A 471 44.79 7.00 -23.95
CA VAL A 471 46.11 6.73 -23.38
C VAL A 471 46.39 5.23 -23.34
N CYS A 472 45.45 4.47 -22.79
CA CYS A 472 45.53 3.03 -22.58
C CYS A 472 44.33 2.35 -23.24
N PRO A 473 44.54 1.56 -24.32
CA PRO A 473 43.44 0.91 -25.02
C PRO A 473 42.71 -0.08 -24.11
N GLY A 474 41.37 -0.07 -24.13
CA GLY A 474 40.53 -1.02 -23.41
C GLY A 474 40.35 -0.73 -21.91
N THR A 475 40.74 0.46 -21.44
CA THR A 475 40.56 0.86 -20.02
C THR A 475 39.09 0.90 -19.62
N SER A 476 38.20 1.38 -20.49
CA SER A 476 36.75 1.37 -20.22
C SER A 476 36.24 -0.04 -19.96
N THR A 477 36.60 -0.99 -20.81
CA THR A 477 36.21 -2.40 -20.66
C THR A 477 36.75 -2.98 -19.36
N LEU A 478 38.02 -2.70 -19.02
CA LEU A 478 38.62 -3.16 -17.77
C LEU A 478 37.83 -2.65 -16.55
N ILE A 479 37.52 -1.36 -16.51
CA ILE A 479 36.77 -0.76 -15.38
C ILE A 479 35.34 -1.29 -15.32
N THR A 480 34.64 -1.38 -16.45
CA THR A 480 33.28 -1.95 -16.50
C THR A 480 33.26 -3.38 -15.96
N LEU A 481 34.21 -4.23 -16.38
CA LEU A 481 34.29 -5.61 -15.89
C LEU A 481 34.60 -5.72 -14.39
N LEU A 482 35.40 -4.81 -13.84
CA LEU A 482 35.73 -4.80 -12.41
C LEU A 482 34.57 -4.32 -11.53
N ILE A 483 33.66 -3.51 -12.10
CA ILE A 483 32.50 -2.97 -11.41
C ILE A 483 31.34 -3.97 -11.43
N HIS A 484 31.13 -4.67 -12.54
CA HIS A 484 30.08 -5.68 -12.65
C HIS A 484 30.46 -6.96 -11.89
N SER A 485 29.64 -7.36 -10.92
CA SER A 485 29.83 -8.63 -10.22
C SER A 485 29.43 -9.79 -11.13
N SER A 486 30.43 -10.52 -11.64
CA SER A 486 30.20 -11.73 -12.44
C SER A 486 30.81 -12.94 -11.74
N ARG A 487 29.97 -13.95 -11.47
CA ARG A 487 30.48 -15.24 -10.99
C ARG A 487 31.13 -15.93 -12.19
N GLY A 488 32.43 -16.14 -12.14
CA GLY A 488 33.24 -16.84 -13.15
C GLY A 488 32.88 -18.31 -13.33
N GLN A 489 31.61 -18.61 -13.62
CA GLN A 489 31.13 -19.95 -13.89
C GLN A 489 31.70 -20.42 -15.23
N THR A 490 32.83 -21.12 -15.15
CA THR A 490 33.05 -22.29 -15.99
C THR A 490 32.31 -23.45 -15.36
N ALA A 491 30.98 -23.50 -15.48
CA ALA A 491 30.32 -24.79 -15.34
C ALA A 491 30.83 -25.65 -16.52
N PRO A 492 31.38 -26.86 -16.28
CA PRO A 492 31.54 -27.82 -17.36
C PRO A 492 30.15 -28.05 -17.96
N GLN A 493 30.08 -28.14 -19.29
CA GLN A 493 28.92 -28.65 -20.02
C GLN A 493 28.68 -30.14 -19.71
N GLU A 494 28.58 -30.53 -18.44
CA GLU A 494 28.36 -31.92 -18.02
C GLU A 494 27.45 -31.98 -16.77
N ALA A 495 26.23 -31.43 -16.86
CA ALA A 495 25.17 -31.74 -15.89
C ALA A 495 23.75 -31.59 -16.46
N PHE A 496 23.58 -31.70 -17.78
CA PHE A 496 22.28 -31.99 -18.38
C PHE A 496 22.46 -33.11 -19.39
N LYS A 497 22.58 -34.35 -18.89
CA LYS A 497 22.27 -35.54 -19.69
C LYS A 497 20.78 -35.48 -19.99
N GLN A 498 20.46 -34.81 -21.09
CA GLN A 498 19.17 -34.84 -21.72
C GLN A 498 18.84 -36.31 -22.01
N ARG A 499 17.73 -36.79 -21.44
CA ARG A 499 17.17 -38.11 -21.71
C ARG A 499 17.14 -38.33 -23.23
N ALA A 500 17.69 -39.46 -23.66
CA ALA A 500 17.63 -39.94 -25.02
C ALA A 500 16.16 -39.99 -25.49
N GLY A 501 15.86 -39.29 -26.59
CA GLY A 501 14.55 -39.36 -27.23
C GLY A 501 14.23 -38.11 -28.04
N ALA A 502 14.43 -38.24 -29.35
CA ALA A 502 13.90 -37.41 -30.44
C ALA A 502 14.74 -36.21 -30.95
N PHE A 503 15.00 -36.32 -32.25
CA PHE A 503 15.41 -35.32 -33.24
C PHE A 503 16.91 -34.95 -33.32
N GLN A 504 17.62 -35.79 -34.06
CA GLN A 504 18.94 -35.52 -34.61
C GLN A 504 18.80 -34.62 -35.84
N ALA A 505 19.24 -33.36 -35.73
CA ALA A 505 19.54 -32.51 -36.87
C ALA A 505 21.06 -32.44 -37.04
N LEU A 506 21.53 -32.93 -38.18
CA LEU A 506 22.91 -32.82 -38.64
C LEU A 506 23.39 -31.37 -38.66
N ASN A 507 24.50 -31.08 -37.97
CA ASN A 507 25.53 -30.18 -38.47
C ASN A 507 26.88 -30.50 -37.80
N ARG A 508 27.62 -31.37 -38.49
CA ARG A 508 29.04 -31.25 -38.90
C ARG A 508 30.05 -30.67 -37.89
N GLU A 509 30.97 -31.53 -37.50
CA GLU A 509 32.24 -31.25 -36.84
C GLU A 509 33.02 -30.10 -37.48
N GLY A 510 33.66 -29.28 -36.62
CA GLY A 510 34.64 -28.29 -37.02
C GLY A 510 35.36 -27.68 -35.82
N GLY A 511 36.49 -28.29 -35.44
CA GLY A 511 37.63 -27.76 -34.67
C GLY A 511 37.36 -26.84 -33.46
N ALA A 512 37.90 -27.20 -32.29
CA ALA A 512 38.19 -26.24 -31.23
C ALA A 512 39.14 -25.15 -31.76
N SER A 513 38.56 -24.10 -32.33
CA SER A 513 39.28 -23.01 -32.96
C SER A 513 39.85 -22.08 -31.88
N SER A 514 40.95 -21.40 -32.20
CA SER A 514 41.58 -20.38 -31.34
C SER A 514 40.61 -19.32 -30.80
N ALA A 515 39.45 -19.13 -31.45
CA ALA A 515 38.37 -18.26 -30.99
C ALA A 515 37.80 -18.68 -29.62
N ASP A 516 37.83 -19.96 -29.28
CA ASP A 516 37.35 -20.44 -27.98
C ASP A 516 38.37 -20.22 -26.85
N GLN A 517 39.66 -20.15 -27.17
CA GLN A 517 40.71 -20.06 -26.14
C GLN A 517 40.79 -18.66 -25.52
N TRP A 518 40.76 -17.60 -26.34
CA TRP A 518 40.77 -16.23 -25.81
C TRP A 518 39.47 -15.89 -25.09
N HIS A 519 38.32 -16.38 -25.59
CA HIS A 519 37.02 -16.24 -24.92
C HIS A 519 37.00 -16.87 -23.52
N ARG A 520 37.58 -18.06 -23.35
CA ARG A 520 37.65 -18.72 -22.03
C ARG A 520 38.51 -17.92 -21.05
N THR A 521 39.68 -17.46 -21.49
CA THR A 521 40.57 -16.63 -20.66
C THR A 521 39.91 -15.30 -20.31
N TYR A 522 39.26 -14.65 -21.28
CA TYR A 522 38.53 -13.41 -21.07
C TYR A 522 37.39 -13.57 -20.05
N ARG A 523 36.54 -14.60 -20.18
CA ARG A 523 35.47 -14.90 -19.21
C ARG A 523 35.99 -15.22 -17.81
N ARG A 524 37.15 -15.88 -17.72
CA ARG A 524 37.78 -16.15 -16.42
C ARG A 524 38.26 -14.86 -15.77
N CYS A 525 38.89 -13.97 -16.54
CA CYS A 525 39.41 -12.70 -16.05
C CYS A 525 38.31 -11.65 -15.82
N SER A 526 37.16 -11.74 -16.49
CA SER A 526 36.02 -10.84 -16.27
C SER A 526 35.33 -11.05 -14.92
N ALA A 527 35.58 -12.19 -14.27
CA ALA A 527 35.08 -12.50 -12.94
C ALA A 527 35.89 -11.85 -11.81
N ASN A 528 36.95 -11.12 -12.14
CA ASN A 528 37.74 -10.40 -11.15
C ASN A 528 36.97 -9.20 -10.62
N GLU A 529 36.96 -9.06 -9.30
CA GLU A 529 36.29 -7.97 -8.59
C GLU A 529 37.31 -7.26 -7.67
N VAL A 530 37.01 -6.00 -7.34
CA VAL A 530 37.80 -5.23 -6.37
C VAL A 530 37.29 -5.52 -4.96
N HIS A 531 38.20 -5.90 -4.08
CA HIS A 531 37.92 -6.19 -2.68
C HIS A 531 38.81 -5.39 -1.76
N HIS A 532 38.39 -5.28 -0.51
CA HIS A 532 39.18 -4.66 0.55
C HIS A 532 39.22 -5.55 1.79
N ILE A 533 40.35 -5.53 2.49
CA ILE A 533 40.53 -6.24 3.77
C ILE A 533 41.57 -5.51 4.62
N ARG A 534 41.47 -5.63 5.94
CA ARG A 534 42.51 -5.16 6.86
C ARG A 534 43.70 -6.12 6.81
N LEU A 535 44.91 -5.59 6.83
CA LEU A 535 46.11 -6.39 6.65
C LEU A 535 46.27 -7.46 7.74
N GLU A 536 46.03 -7.11 9.00
CA GLU A 536 46.08 -8.06 10.12
C GLU A 536 45.04 -9.19 10.03
N GLU A 537 43.88 -8.93 9.45
CA GLU A 537 42.80 -9.91 9.28
C GLU A 537 43.03 -10.81 8.06
N SER A 538 43.89 -10.37 7.14
CA SER A 538 44.16 -11.07 5.88
C SER A 538 45.17 -12.20 6.06
N LYS A 539 44.85 -13.37 5.52
CA LYS A 539 45.79 -14.48 5.34
C LYS A 539 46.69 -14.24 4.12
N PHE A 540 46.21 -13.48 3.14
CA PHE A 540 47.00 -13.12 1.96
C PHE A 540 48.15 -12.17 2.31
N PHE A 541 47.91 -11.15 3.14
CA PHE A 541 48.87 -10.06 3.37
C PHE A 541 49.44 -9.99 4.79
N GLY A 542 48.91 -10.76 5.74
CA GLY A 542 49.36 -10.72 7.14
C GLY A 542 50.86 -10.98 7.33
N GLU A 543 51.45 -11.88 6.53
CA GLU A 543 52.90 -12.18 6.56
C GLU A 543 53.78 -10.98 6.10
N TYR A 544 53.18 -9.98 5.44
CA TYR A 544 53.90 -8.83 4.88
C TYR A 544 53.78 -7.56 5.73
N GLN A 545 53.32 -7.68 6.97
CA GLN A 545 53.36 -6.56 7.93
C GLN A 545 54.80 -6.04 8.10
N GLY A 546 54.97 -4.72 8.03
CA GLY A 546 56.29 -4.09 8.14
C GLY A 546 57.18 -4.21 6.90
N LYS A 547 56.67 -4.79 5.81
CA LYS A 547 57.34 -4.78 4.50
C LYS A 547 56.82 -3.63 3.62
N SER A 548 57.55 -3.34 2.53
CA SER A 548 57.10 -2.35 1.56
C SER A 548 55.88 -2.86 0.77
N PHE A 549 55.05 -1.93 0.30
CA PHE A 549 53.91 -2.24 -0.57
C PHE A 549 54.31 -3.05 -1.82
N THR A 550 55.41 -2.64 -2.47
CA THR A 550 55.91 -3.30 -3.67
C THR A 550 56.35 -4.75 -3.41
N PHE A 551 56.94 -5.01 -2.25
CA PHE A 551 57.32 -6.36 -1.82
C PHE A 551 56.08 -7.23 -1.59
N ALA A 552 55.08 -6.70 -0.87
CA ALA A 552 53.83 -7.41 -0.61
C ALA A 552 53.07 -7.72 -1.92
N SER A 553 52.98 -6.76 -2.85
CA SER A 553 52.28 -6.93 -4.13
C SER A 553 52.89 -8.03 -4.99
N PHE A 554 54.23 -8.06 -5.14
CA PHE A 554 54.91 -9.10 -5.92
C PHE A 554 54.71 -10.49 -5.33
N HIS A 555 54.89 -10.64 -4.02
CA HIS A 555 54.78 -11.94 -3.35
C HIS A 555 53.33 -12.43 -3.27
N ALA A 556 52.35 -11.54 -3.09
CA ALA A 556 50.94 -11.89 -3.14
C ALA A 556 50.51 -12.41 -4.52
N HIS A 557 50.94 -11.73 -5.59
CA HIS A 557 50.65 -12.20 -6.95
C HIS A 557 51.36 -13.51 -7.27
N LYS A 558 52.63 -13.68 -6.85
CA LYS A 558 53.39 -14.92 -7.10
C LYS A 558 52.86 -16.13 -6.31
N LYS A 559 52.43 -15.92 -5.06
CA LYS A 559 51.97 -17.00 -4.15
C LYS A 559 50.49 -17.34 -4.35
N PHE A 560 49.65 -16.33 -4.55
CA PHE A 560 48.19 -16.48 -4.55
C PHE A 560 47.52 -16.06 -5.88
N GLY A 561 48.23 -15.40 -6.79
CA GLY A 561 47.63 -14.84 -7.99
C GLY A 561 46.74 -13.61 -7.73
N VAL A 562 46.90 -12.96 -6.57
CA VAL A 562 46.11 -11.79 -6.16
C VAL A 562 46.89 -10.51 -6.46
N CYS A 563 46.24 -9.54 -7.13
CA CYS A 563 46.87 -8.27 -7.49
C CYS A 563 46.50 -7.18 -6.49
N LEU A 564 47.48 -6.55 -5.84
CA LEU A 564 47.27 -5.44 -4.90
C LEU A 564 47.31 -4.10 -5.65
N ILE A 565 46.27 -3.27 -5.50
CA ILE A 565 46.10 -2.01 -6.24
C ILE A 565 46.45 -0.79 -5.38
N GLY A 566 46.13 -0.82 -4.08
CA GLY A 566 46.30 0.34 -3.22
C GLY A 566 46.08 0.05 -1.74
N VAL A 567 46.33 1.06 -0.92
CA VAL A 567 46.25 0.98 0.55
C VAL A 567 45.57 2.23 1.09
N ARG A 568 44.80 2.06 2.16
CA ARG A 568 44.28 3.16 2.97
C ARG A 568 44.72 2.98 4.41
N ARG A 569 45.40 3.99 4.97
CA ARG A 569 45.68 4.06 6.41
C ARG A 569 44.42 4.42 7.18
N LEU A 570 44.29 3.96 8.43
CA LEU A 570 43.16 4.34 9.29
C LEU A 570 43.10 5.84 9.58
N ASP A 571 44.27 6.48 9.69
CA ASP A 571 44.39 7.90 10.05
C ASP A 571 43.94 8.84 8.92
N THR A 572 43.93 8.36 7.67
CA THR A 572 43.60 9.15 6.48
C THR A 572 42.44 8.55 5.72
N THR A 573 41.47 9.38 5.32
CA THR A 573 40.36 8.94 4.46
C THR A 573 40.77 8.63 3.03
N ASN A 574 41.96 9.07 2.61
CA ASN A 574 42.43 8.98 1.24
C ASN A 574 42.94 7.57 0.91
N ILE A 575 42.60 7.10 -0.29
CA ILE A 575 43.09 5.83 -0.84
C ILE A 575 44.35 6.14 -1.65
N LEU A 576 45.46 5.50 -1.31
CA LEU A 576 46.73 5.63 -2.05
C LEU A 576 46.82 4.49 -3.05
N LEU A 577 46.75 4.83 -4.35
CA LEU A 577 46.90 3.86 -5.43
C LEU A 577 48.39 3.65 -5.73
N ASN A 578 48.82 2.38 -5.73
CA ASN A 578 50.19 1.92 -6.01
C ASN A 578 51.30 2.77 -5.37
N PRO A 579 51.36 2.86 -4.02
CA PRO A 579 52.42 3.61 -3.36
C PRO A 579 53.80 2.96 -3.61
N GLY A 580 54.83 3.81 -3.67
CA GLY A 580 56.21 3.36 -3.88
C GLY A 580 56.79 2.55 -2.71
N PRO A 581 58.07 2.12 -2.82
CA PRO A 581 58.73 1.29 -1.81
C PRO A 581 58.87 1.98 -0.44
N CYS A 582 58.77 3.31 -0.39
CA CYS A 582 58.78 4.10 0.85
C CYS A 582 57.56 3.83 1.73
N HIS A 583 56.47 3.31 1.18
CA HIS A 583 55.28 2.99 1.95
C HIS A 583 55.42 1.61 2.59
N ILE A 584 55.53 1.60 3.91
CA ILE A 584 55.58 0.40 4.74
C ILE A 584 54.16 0.06 5.22
N MET A 585 53.79 -1.19 5.03
CA MET A 585 52.46 -1.73 5.37
C MET A 585 52.29 -1.83 6.90
N GLY A 586 51.27 -1.17 7.44
CA GLY A 586 50.84 -1.30 8.84
C GLY A 586 49.83 -2.44 9.03
N ALA A 587 49.73 -2.96 10.26
CA ALA A 587 48.76 -4.01 10.62
C ALA A 587 47.31 -3.59 10.35
N SER A 588 47.02 -2.32 10.64
CA SER A 588 45.67 -1.78 10.61
C SER A 588 45.29 -1.21 9.23
N ASP A 589 46.22 -1.21 8.28
CA ASP A 589 46.01 -0.70 6.93
C ASP A 589 45.00 -1.54 6.15
N ILE A 590 44.15 -0.87 5.36
CA ILE A 590 43.17 -1.52 4.50
C ILE A 590 43.76 -1.66 3.10
N CYS A 591 43.93 -2.90 2.68
CA CYS A 591 44.49 -3.29 1.39
C CYS A 591 43.36 -3.46 0.37
N PHE A 592 43.48 -2.79 -0.78
CA PHE A 592 42.59 -2.95 -1.93
C PHE A 592 43.23 -3.86 -2.96
N TYR A 593 42.56 -4.96 -3.32
CA TYR A 593 43.10 -5.98 -4.20
C TYR A 593 42.06 -6.47 -5.21
N ILE A 594 42.53 -7.04 -6.32
CA ILE A 594 41.71 -7.68 -7.36
C ILE A 594 41.80 -9.19 -7.19
N ASN A 595 40.65 -9.85 -7.09
CA ASN A 595 40.56 -11.31 -7.13
C ASN A 595 39.17 -11.74 -7.63
N ILE A 596 39.04 -12.99 -8.09
CA ILE A 596 37.77 -13.57 -8.53
C ILE A 596 36.79 -13.77 -7.36
N SER A 597 37.32 -14.02 -6.17
CA SER A 597 36.50 -14.23 -4.99
C SER A 597 37.08 -13.49 -3.80
N LYS A 598 36.19 -12.97 -2.96
CA LYS A 598 36.58 -12.39 -1.68
C LYS A 598 37.34 -13.43 -0.87
N GLU A 599 38.41 -13.02 -0.20
CA GLU A 599 39.27 -13.90 0.59
C GLU A 599 38.47 -14.82 1.54
N GLU A 600 37.51 -14.27 2.29
CA GLU A 600 36.63 -15.00 3.20
C GLU A 600 35.85 -16.17 2.53
N ASN A 601 35.52 -16.02 1.25
CA ASN A 601 34.75 -16.97 0.48
C ASN A 601 35.62 -17.91 -0.35
N SER A 602 36.92 -17.65 -0.44
CA SER A 602 37.84 -18.41 -1.27
C SER A 602 38.07 -19.82 -0.68
N ALA A 603 38.10 -20.83 -1.56
CA ALA A 603 38.27 -22.23 -1.17
C ALA A 603 39.59 -22.48 -0.41
N PHE A 604 40.62 -21.65 -0.61
CA PHE A 604 41.90 -21.73 0.09
C PHE A 604 41.76 -21.50 1.60
N VAL A 605 40.83 -20.64 2.04
CA VAL A 605 40.58 -20.40 3.47
C VAL A 605 39.77 -21.55 4.10
N ARG A 606 38.91 -22.21 3.30
CA ARG A 606 38.11 -23.38 3.75
C ARG A 606 38.91 -24.68 3.75
N GLY A 607 39.83 -24.88 2.80
CA GLY A 607 40.65 -26.09 2.69
C GLY A 607 41.72 -26.24 3.77
N GLN A 608 42.20 -25.13 4.35
CA GLN A 608 43.09 -25.16 5.53
C GLN A 608 42.35 -25.37 6.86
N ARG A 609 41.01 -25.40 6.87
CA ARG A 609 40.25 -25.99 7.99
C ARG A 609 40.12 -27.49 7.72
N GLU A 610 41.21 -28.23 7.81
CA GLU A 610 41.11 -29.69 7.92
C GLU A 610 40.55 -30.09 9.30
N PRO A 611 39.85 -31.23 9.39
CA PRO A 611 39.00 -31.57 10.51
C PRO A 611 39.85 -31.96 11.72
N SER A 612 39.81 -31.14 12.78
CA SER A 612 40.32 -31.54 14.09
C SER A 612 39.49 -32.72 14.61
N TRP A 613 40.00 -33.94 14.41
CA TRP A 613 39.53 -35.15 15.05
C TRP A 613 39.73 -35.05 16.58
N GLY A 614 38.66 -35.36 17.31
CA GLY A 614 38.71 -36.00 18.63
C GLY A 614 39.19 -35.17 19.82
N GLY A 615 38.24 -34.60 20.58
CA GLY A 615 38.49 -34.06 21.91
C GLY A 615 37.19 -33.66 22.61
N THR A 616 36.82 -34.43 23.62
CA THR A 616 35.57 -34.44 24.40
C THR A 616 35.12 -33.11 25.01
N GLY A 617 33.82 -32.82 24.88
CA GLY A 617 32.93 -32.26 25.90
C GLY A 617 33.39 -31.03 26.69
N GLY A 618 32.89 -29.84 26.33
CA GLY A 618 33.01 -28.65 27.16
C GLY A 618 32.25 -27.46 26.58
N ASN A 619 31.26 -26.99 27.33
CA ASN A 619 30.31 -25.95 27.00
C ASN A 619 31.00 -24.58 26.81
N SER A 620 30.96 -23.98 25.61
CA SER A 620 31.26 -22.55 25.44
C SER A 620 30.44 -21.92 24.31
N ARG A 621 29.36 -21.23 24.72
CA ARG A 621 28.76 -20.13 23.95
C ARG A 621 29.83 -19.09 23.69
N GLY A 622 30.04 -18.74 22.42
CA GLY A 622 30.94 -17.67 22.03
C GLY A 622 31.43 -17.84 20.60
N VAL A 623 30.54 -17.67 19.63
CA VAL A 623 31.01 -17.24 18.30
C VAL A 623 31.67 -15.88 18.53
N PRO A 624 32.96 -15.66 18.22
CA PRO A 624 33.49 -14.31 18.24
C PRO A 624 32.81 -13.57 17.09
N GLN A 625 31.73 -12.86 17.41
CA GLN A 625 31.32 -11.70 16.62
C GLN A 625 32.54 -10.80 16.64
N SER A 626 33.24 -10.70 15.50
CA SER A 626 34.15 -9.58 15.30
C SER A 626 33.32 -8.32 15.46
N ILE A 627 33.55 -7.63 16.56
CA ILE A 627 32.97 -6.32 16.84
C ILE A 627 33.60 -5.38 15.80
N TYR A 628 32.90 -5.21 14.68
CA TYR A 628 33.18 -4.15 13.73
C TYR A 628 32.72 -2.83 14.35
N HIS A 629 33.64 -2.13 15.02
CA HIS A 629 33.52 -0.69 15.19
C HIS A 629 34.08 -0.01 13.94
N GLY A 630 33.20 0.65 13.17
CA GLY A 630 33.56 1.65 12.18
C GLY A 630 33.39 1.23 10.70
N LEU A 631 32.30 1.72 10.11
CA LEU A 631 31.90 1.76 8.69
C LEU A 631 30.74 0.82 8.31
N THR A 632 29.55 1.23 8.76
CA THR A 632 28.26 0.89 8.17
C THR A 632 28.18 1.39 6.72
N ARG A 633 28.75 0.66 5.77
CA ARG A 633 28.47 0.89 4.34
C ARG A 633 28.25 -0.45 3.65
N LEU A 634 27.01 -0.67 3.21
CA LEU A 634 26.67 -1.73 2.27
C LEU A 634 27.63 -1.64 1.06
N PRO A 635 28.08 -2.76 0.46
CA PRO A 635 28.99 -2.76 -0.69
C PRO A 635 28.25 -2.37 -1.98
N VAL A 636 27.60 -1.20 -2.00
CA VAL A 636 26.67 -0.78 -3.07
C VAL A 636 27.29 0.26 -4.01
N HIS A 637 28.55 0.63 -3.77
CA HIS A 637 29.27 1.57 -4.64
C HIS A 637 29.43 1.02 -6.06
N SER A 638 29.65 -0.29 -6.21
CA SER A 638 29.70 -0.94 -7.53
C SER A 638 28.36 -0.85 -8.24
N ILE A 639 27.25 -0.92 -7.49
CA ILE A 639 25.92 -1.06 -8.07
C ILE A 639 25.51 0.21 -8.80
N ILE A 640 25.63 1.38 -8.17
CA ILE A 640 25.30 2.64 -8.85
C ILE A 640 26.31 2.95 -9.96
N ALA A 641 27.58 2.65 -9.74
CA ALA A 641 28.60 2.86 -10.75
C ALA A 641 28.36 1.98 -11.99
N SER A 642 27.91 0.73 -11.79
CA SER A 642 27.48 -0.20 -12.83
C SER A 642 26.27 0.34 -13.59
N MET A 643 25.29 0.94 -12.88
CA MET A 643 24.14 1.57 -13.53
C MET A 643 24.51 2.81 -14.38
N GLY A 644 25.68 3.40 -14.15
CA GLY A 644 26.19 4.58 -14.86
C GLY A 644 27.16 4.27 -16.00
N THR A 645 27.67 3.04 -16.10
CA THR A 645 28.45 2.54 -17.25
C THR A 645 27.54 1.93 -18.31
#